data_AF-A0AB38N0Q8-F1
#
_entry.id   AF-A0AB38N0Q8-F1
#
_cell.length_a   1.000
_cell.length_b   1.000
_cell.length_c   1.000
_cell.angle_alpha   90.00
_cell.angle_beta   90.00
_cell.angle_gamma   90.00
#
_symmetry.space_group_name_H-M   'P 1'
#
loop_
_entity.id
_entity.type
_entity.pdbx_description
1 polymer ?
#
loop_
_entity_poly.entity_id
_entity_poly.type
_entity_poly.pdbx_seq_one_letter_code
_entity_poly.pdbx_strand_id
1 'polypeptide(L)'
;MGLKYSNLSPDSALKEQDINDLLDVYAKRWEGIVDGDADYTFNASGVNQPWVDLAHDLGRELKKSYLEVLMPVSKFDPDSFSKISSYPPSSLFLGDDDKTWHSVEALIKQLKLTGMLAIHDIPKDISPRILSIKEMYRLQSKTGEGLSFNLGNMQYESFWNYLLKEIAPGWKKSEDYSPQLLMALLDVLNAVEKKDRKDLRFALLNLQGEINNCSLKQAINFYGLKFNYQDKPIYLFEILVSCWKNDTDIGDKLAPVAQWLSAKNPAFISTCPAFSKSYEAIGAGAFFTLSNLEELLNQLDCRPYSHLNASLQQIKEMLKRKSTIDDEVLEHIALLYKSRWNSIIDTPNDYLRLTTDVNKAWITLAQRLAGAGLINRNYYRILIPTLSHDSDPITAVSLMAYPLTSFILADDGTQLILLTNCVNHHKTHGTFYNCNPQVPVPLTLKEEQRLKFTKFYDDYLRAEEGKSTPAIQKSTVEALAKLVNAALYPNGLIYGKEYTPKESVEAEIAYGEFSEFVRKLPEDERERLYQQKITWRQDRFTVAKILFDIQTGKSHEDSARECVAVYTKHLAKLVCDYNPQAELKKFNELKHMRAFSARRVYRSYDGIDEEEATRRILIIMVSLMTHQFNCVLAGRYNLSLWDSSNLVTKTGSELFAAIDEALKNGTNNMRFVYASIMENIIIPALQDERVRTVILRSADTNEWLQSVKNGSLFDSNRTAFDPKILIVVLSDLAIQKPELRKNIEHFIEEALHTLTQDQNNYQIWIRVNIKFVELLTRLGTQKEDVLRKLRAYKLESPHLFYEKVFDFLLYRCVYQKLKNQHGGFFTPDVEHGVQTIKNKLGDVKFNNLDDLSFNGVLKKFSEVINSNAETSQHRPFLNEYIEKKLSLEIPEKTAHSLALYSS
;
A
#
# COMPACT_ATOMS: atom_id res chain seq x y z
N MET A 1 -63.36 22.19 -5.52
CA MET A 1 -63.35 23.56 -4.95
C MET A 1 -64.63 24.33 -5.31
N GLY A 2 -65.00 24.42 -6.60
CA GLY A 2 -66.18 25.15 -7.08
C GLY A 2 -67.58 24.66 -6.64
N LEU A 3 -67.69 23.63 -5.79
CA LEU A 3 -68.96 23.20 -5.16
C LEU A 3 -69.02 23.49 -3.64
N LYS A 4 -67.85 23.64 -2.99
CA LYS A 4 -67.75 23.89 -1.54
C LYS A 4 -67.85 25.39 -1.21
N TYR A 5 -67.25 26.22 -2.06
CA TYR A 5 -67.20 27.68 -1.86
C TYR A 5 -68.21 28.45 -2.74
N SER A 6 -68.90 27.77 -3.68
CA SER A 6 -69.91 28.39 -4.55
C SER A 6 -71.19 28.80 -3.84
N ASN A 7 -71.44 28.26 -2.64
CA ASN A 7 -72.65 28.48 -1.85
C ASN A 7 -72.41 29.42 -0.65
N LEU A 8 -71.19 29.95 -0.49
CA LEU A 8 -70.88 30.92 0.56
C LEU A 8 -71.28 32.33 0.12
N SER A 9 -71.92 33.09 1.00
CA SER A 9 -72.19 34.51 0.77
C SER A 9 -70.85 35.27 0.66
N PRO A 10 -70.71 36.27 -0.24
CA PRO A 10 -69.50 37.10 -0.36
C PRO A 10 -69.03 37.74 0.96
N ASP A 11 -69.94 37.93 1.91
CA ASP A 11 -69.67 38.56 3.21
C ASP A 11 -69.31 37.56 4.32
N SER A 12 -69.19 36.26 4.02
CA SER A 12 -68.91 35.21 5.01
C SER A 12 -67.42 35.15 5.32
N ALA A 13 -67.03 35.34 6.59
CA ALA A 13 -65.64 35.14 7.01
C ALA A 13 -65.20 33.67 6.83
N LEU A 14 -64.04 33.46 6.20
CA LEU A 14 -63.42 32.14 6.06
C LEU A 14 -63.01 31.61 7.45
N LYS A 15 -63.37 30.36 7.78
CA LYS A 15 -62.92 29.72 9.01
C LYS A 15 -61.49 29.20 8.85
N GLU A 16 -60.81 28.94 9.96
CA GLU A 16 -59.46 28.36 9.96
C GLU A 16 -59.38 27.03 9.18
N GLN A 17 -60.41 26.19 9.27
CA GLN A 17 -60.50 24.96 8.48
C GLN A 17 -60.59 25.24 6.97
N ASP A 18 -61.31 26.28 6.57
CA ASP A 18 -61.45 26.66 5.15
C ASP A 18 -60.13 27.18 4.59
N ILE A 19 -59.35 27.88 5.41
CA ILE A 19 -57.99 28.34 5.09
C ILE A 19 -57.04 27.15 4.93
N ASN A 20 -57.05 26.20 5.87
CA ASN A 20 -56.20 25.02 5.80
C ASN A 20 -56.53 24.17 4.57
N ASP A 21 -57.82 23.99 4.25
CA ASP A 21 -58.25 23.27 3.05
C ASP A 21 -57.79 23.98 1.76
N LEU A 22 -57.79 25.32 1.72
CA LEU A 22 -57.26 26.09 0.59
C LEU A 22 -55.74 25.91 0.44
N LEU A 23 -54.99 25.99 1.54
CA LEU A 23 -53.54 25.77 1.54
C LEU A 23 -53.17 24.35 1.08
N ASP A 24 -53.94 23.35 1.51
CA ASP A 24 -53.78 21.96 1.03
C ASP A 24 -54.03 21.83 -0.48
N VAL A 25 -54.96 22.60 -1.04
CA VAL A 25 -55.19 22.59 -2.49
C VAL A 25 -54.05 23.28 -3.23
N TYR A 26 -53.50 24.37 -2.72
CA TYR A 26 -52.30 24.98 -3.29
C TYR A 26 -51.12 24.01 -3.27
N ALA A 27 -50.88 23.32 -2.15
CA ALA A 27 -49.82 22.31 -2.04
C ALA A 27 -50.00 21.18 -3.06
N LYS A 28 -51.20 20.59 -3.15
CA LYS A 28 -51.52 19.53 -4.13
C LYS A 28 -51.39 20.02 -5.57
N ARG A 29 -51.79 21.26 -5.85
CA ARG A 29 -51.64 21.84 -7.19
C ARG A 29 -50.16 21.98 -7.51
N TRP A 30 -49.36 22.54 -6.59
CA TRP A 30 -47.93 22.71 -6.77
C TRP A 30 -47.22 21.40 -7.10
N GLU A 31 -47.47 20.35 -6.31
CA GLU A 31 -46.97 19.00 -6.56
C GLU A 31 -47.36 18.46 -7.95
N GLY A 32 -48.54 18.84 -8.45
CA GLY A 32 -49.06 18.41 -9.75
C GLY A 32 -48.60 19.24 -10.96
N ILE A 33 -48.03 20.43 -10.76
CA ILE A 33 -47.64 21.35 -11.86
C ILE A 33 -46.14 21.60 -11.93
N VAL A 34 -45.38 21.30 -10.88
CA VAL A 34 -43.93 21.51 -10.85
C VAL A 34 -43.23 20.81 -12.02
N ASP A 35 -42.31 21.50 -12.67
CA ASP A 35 -41.61 21.04 -13.88
C ASP A 35 -42.56 20.69 -15.06
N GLY A 36 -43.79 21.22 -15.07
CA GLY A 36 -44.77 21.10 -16.15
C GLY A 36 -45.12 22.43 -16.80
N ASP A 37 -45.94 22.40 -17.86
CA ASP A 37 -46.33 23.62 -18.61
C ASP A 37 -47.09 24.65 -17.75
N ALA A 38 -47.71 24.20 -16.67
CA ALA A 38 -48.44 25.03 -15.71
C ALA A 38 -47.60 25.43 -14.48
N ASP A 39 -46.29 25.19 -14.47
CA ASP A 39 -45.41 25.61 -13.36
C ASP A 39 -45.41 27.15 -13.22
N TYR A 40 -45.65 27.64 -12.01
CA TYR A 40 -45.68 29.08 -11.72
C TYR A 40 -44.34 29.78 -12.02
N THR A 41 -43.23 29.08 -11.85
CA THR A 41 -41.89 29.59 -12.16
C THR A 41 -41.62 29.60 -13.66
N PHE A 42 -42.34 28.81 -14.46
CA PHE A 42 -42.19 28.80 -15.92
C PHE A 42 -43.04 29.91 -16.54
N ASN A 43 -44.30 30.04 -16.15
CA ASN A 43 -45.19 31.10 -16.60
C ASN A 43 -46.22 31.44 -15.52
N ALA A 44 -46.18 32.69 -15.03
CA ALA A 44 -47.11 33.15 -13.99
C ALA A 44 -48.47 33.60 -14.55
N SER A 45 -48.59 33.77 -15.87
CA SER A 45 -49.77 34.33 -16.54
C SER A 45 -50.72 33.23 -17.08
N GLY A 46 -51.79 33.64 -17.77
CA GLY A 46 -52.72 32.72 -18.42
C GLY A 46 -53.48 31.85 -17.41
N VAL A 47 -53.33 30.52 -17.51
CA VAL A 47 -53.99 29.56 -16.60
C VAL A 47 -53.54 29.69 -15.14
N ASN A 48 -52.40 30.32 -14.89
CA ASN A 48 -51.86 30.54 -13.55
C ASN A 48 -52.28 31.88 -12.94
N GLN A 49 -52.72 32.85 -13.73
CA GLN A 49 -53.06 34.20 -13.25
C GLN A 49 -54.11 34.18 -12.11
N PRO A 50 -55.24 33.43 -12.22
CA PRO A 50 -56.23 33.40 -11.14
C PRO A 50 -55.70 32.80 -9.84
N TRP A 51 -54.74 31.86 -9.93
CA TRP A 51 -54.11 31.26 -8.76
C TRP A 51 -53.14 32.21 -8.08
N VAL A 52 -52.41 33.00 -8.87
CA VAL A 52 -51.49 34.04 -8.40
C VAL A 52 -52.26 35.16 -7.72
N ASP A 53 -53.34 35.64 -8.33
CA ASP A 53 -54.19 36.70 -7.78
C ASP A 53 -54.83 36.27 -6.44
N LEU A 54 -55.40 35.06 -6.40
CA LEU A 54 -55.97 34.52 -5.16
C LEU A 54 -54.91 34.32 -4.06
N ALA A 55 -53.69 33.94 -4.43
CA ALA A 55 -52.61 33.79 -3.46
C ALA A 55 -52.14 35.13 -2.90
N HIS A 56 -52.21 36.21 -3.67
CA HIS A 56 -51.94 37.56 -3.19
C HIS A 56 -52.93 37.99 -2.11
N ASP A 57 -54.22 37.73 -2.35
CA ASP A 57 -55.28 38.04 -1.39
C ASP A 57 -55.16 37.17 -0.13
N LEU A 58 -54.94 35.85 -0.30
CA LEU A 58 -54.78 34.92 0.81
C LEU A 58 -53.50 35.20 1.62
N GLY A 59 -52.38 35.52 0.95
CA GLY A 59 -51.13 35.88 1.61
C GLY A 59 -51.27 37.13 2.49
N ARG A 60 -52.02 38.14 2.01
CA ARG A 60 -52.32 39.36 2.76
C ARG A 60 -53.10 39.06 4.05
N GLU A 61 -54.12 38.22 3.94
CA GLU A 61 -54.95 37.82 5.08
C GLU A 61 -54.15 36.99 6.10
N LEU A 62 -53.33 36.06 5.64
CA LEU A 62 -52.54 35.16 6.49
C LEU A 62 -51.24 35.76 7.02
N LYS A 63 -50.91 37.00 6.64
CA LYS A 63 -49.61 37.65 6.92
C LYS A 63 -48.41 36.78 6.47
N LYS A 64 -48.57 36.08 5.35
CA LYS A 64 -47.55 35.24 4.70
C LYS A 64 -47.21 35.82 3.32
N SER A 65 -46.07 35.46 2.75
CA SER A 65 -45.81 35.83 1.35
C SER A 65 -46.76 35.05 0.44
N TYR A 66 -47.29 35.70 -0.60
CA TYR A 66 -48.12 35.02 -1.60
C TYR A 66 -47.37 33.87 -2.31
N LEU A 67 -46.03 33.95 -2.40
CA LEU A 67 -45.20 32.86 -2.90
C LEU A 67 -45.21 31.64 -1.97
N GLU A 68 -45.30 31.84 -0.66
CA GLU A 68 -45.41 30.74 0.32
C GLU A 68 -46.78 30.05 0.25
N VAL A 69 -47.79 30.75 -0.27
CA VAL A 69 -49.10 30.20 -0.58
C VAL A 69 -49.04 29.44 -1.90
N LEU A 70 -48.45 30.03 -2.95
CA LEU A 70 -48.34 29.41 -4.28
C LEU A 70 -47.46 28.16 -4.31
N MET A 71 -46.32 28.22 -3.63
CA MET A 71 -45.22 27.26 -3.68
C MET A 71 -44.71 27.03 -2.26
N PRO A 72 -45.27 26.08 -1.50
CA PRO A 72 -44.95 25.89 -0.08
C PRO A 72 -43.58 25.20 0.12
N VAL A 73 -42.48 25.90 -0.16
CA VAL A 73 -41.08 25.44 0.01
C VAL A 73 -40.24 26.41 0.88
N SER A 74 -38.94 26.12 1.08
CA SER A 74 -38.05 26.85 2.01
C SER A 74 -37.73 28.28 1.54
N LYS A 75 -37.41 29.19 2.50
CA LYS A 75 -37.74 30.64 2.42
C LYS A 75 -36.60 31.63 2.08
N PHE A 76 -35.56 31.26 1.35
CA PHE A 76 -34.44 32.20 1.12
C PHE A 76 -33.59 31.84 -0.09
N ASP A 77 -33.09 32.88 -0.78
CA ASP A 77 -32.10 32.76 -1.86
C ASP A 77 -30.71 32.77 -1.23
N PRO A 78 -29.97 31.65 -1.29
CA PRO A 78 -28.65 31.57 -0.67
C PRO A 78 -27.62 32.50 -1.31
N ASP A 79 -27.81 32.88 -2.58
CA ASP A 79 -26.85 33.70 -3.35
C ASP A 79 -26.99 35.20 -3.06
N SER A 80 -28.22 35.69 -2.86
CA SER A 80 -28.49 37.12 -2.61
C SER A 80 -28.78 37.45 -1.15
N PHE A 81 -29.05 36.44 -0.29
CA PHE A 81 -29.54 36.62 1.08
C PHE A 81 -30.79 37.51 1.18
N SER A 82 -31.48 37.73 0.06
CA SER A 82 -32.62 38.62 -0.02
C SER A 82 -33.90 37.87 0.37
N LYS A 83 -34.84 38.59 0.99
CA LYS A 83 -36.15 38.03 1.30
C LYS A 83 -36.94 37.93 0.00
N ILE A 84 -37.11 36.73 -0.52
CA ILE A 84 -37.73 36.45 -1.83
C ILE A 84 -39.21 36.90 -1.90
N SER A 85 -39.82 37.28 -0.77
CA SER A 85 -41.26 37.52 -0.60
C SER A 85 -41.94 38.52 -1.57
N SER A 86 -41.17 39.30 -2.33
CA SER A 86 -41.64 40.33 -3.29
C SER A 86 -41.31 40.05 -4.75
N TYR A 87 -40.61 38.95 -5.08
CA TYR A 87 -40.25 38.63 -6.47
C TYR A 87 -41.44 38.06 -7.24
N PRO A 88 -41.58 38.32 -8.56
CA PRO A 88 -42.53 37.60 -9.40
C PRO A 88 -42.09 36.13 -9.56
N PRO A 89 -43.01 35.16 -9.65
CA PRO A 89 -42.65 33.73 -9.70
C PRO A 89 -41.73 33.39 -10.88
N SER A 90 -41.91 34.06 -12.04
CA SER A 90 -41.09 33.88 -13.24
C SER A 90 -39.62 34.27 -13.04
N SER A 91 -39.30 35.13 -12.07
CA SER A 91 -37.92 35.53 -11.74
C SER A 91 -37.19 34.54 -10.82
N LEU A 92 -37.86 33.48 -10.37
CA LEU A 92 -37.33 32.48 -9.45
C LEU A 92 -37.21 31.11 -10.14
N PHE A 93 -36.29 30.27 -9.69
CA PHE A 93 -36.27 28.86 -10.06
C PHE A 93 -35.97 28.01 -8.83
N LEU A 94 -36.41 26.75 -8.86
CA LEU A 94 -36.12 25.79 -7.81
C LEU A 94 -34.75 25.15 -8.02
N GLY A 95 -34.03 24.97 -6.92
CA GLY A 95 -32.81 24.17 -6.85
C GLY A 95 -33.05 22.70 -7.12
N ASP A 96 -31.99 21.94 -7.36
CA ASP A 96 -32.07 20.50 -7.67
C ASP A 96 -32.79 19.67 -6.58
N ASP A 97 -32.78 20.18 -5.33
CA ASP A 97 -33.45 19.61 -4.16
C ASP A 97 -34.99 19.80 -4.12
N ASP A 98 -35.55 20.51 -5.11
CA ASP A 98 -36.97 20.90 -5.23
C ASP A 98 -37.51 21.75 -4.09
N LYS A 99 -36.63 22.32 -3.26
CA LYS A 99 -37.00 23.01 -2.02
C LYS A 99 -36.38 24.39 -1.87
N THR A 100 -35.24 24.63 -2.50
CA THR A 100 -34.50 25.89 -2.40
C THR A 100 -34.88 26.79 -3.55
N TRP A 101 -35.19 28.07 -3.26
CA TRP A 101 -35.44 29.06 -4.28
C TRP A 101 -34.17 29.81 -4.63
N HIS A 102 -33.94 30.02 -5.93
CA HIS A 102 -32.86 30.85 -6.45
C HIS A 102 -33.42 31.97 -7.32
N SER A 103 -32.80 33.14 -7.25
CA SER A 103 -33.14 34.26 -8.11
C SER A 103 -32.38 34.19 -9.44
N VAL A 104 -33.09 34.33 -10.55
CA VAL A 104 -32.47 34.48 -11.88
C VAL A 104 -31.58 35.73 -11.94
N GLU A 105 -31.98 36.80 -11.26
CA GLU A 105 -31.20 38.05 -11.18
C GLU A 105 -29.88 37.83 -10.43
N ALA A 106 -29.92 37.12 -9.29
CA ALA A 106 -28.73 36.78 -8.53
C ALA A 106 -27.76 35.93 -9.36
N LEU A 107 -28.30 34.93 -10.08
CA LEU A 107 -27.53 34.10 -10.99
C LEU A 107 -26.86 34.93 -12.10
N ILE A 108 -27.58 35.85 -12.75
CA ILE A 108 -27.01 36.75 -13.79
C ILE A 108 -25.86 37.58 -13.21
N LYS A 109 -26.04 38.13 -12.00
CA LYS A 109 -25.01 38.94 -11.33
C LYS A 109 -23.76 38.10 -11.03
N GLN A 110 -23.93 36.89 -10.54
CA GLN A 110 -22.82 35.96 -10.27
C GLN A 110 -22.11 35.54 -11.57
N LEU A 111 -22.88 35.23 -12.60
CA LEU A 111 -22.35 34.87 -13.92
C LEU A 111 -21.50 35.99 -14.51
N LYS A 112 -21.94 37.24 -14.38
CA LYS A 112 -21.21 38.42 -14.86
C LYS A 112 -19.88 38.61 -14.13
N LEU A 113 -19.85 38.34 -12.83
CA LEU A 113 -18.65 38.50 -12.01
C LEU A 113 -17.63 37.38 -12.23
N THR A 114 -18.10 36.15 -12.38
CA THR A 114 -17.24 34.95 -12.32
C THR A 114 -17.08 34.24 -13.67
N GLY A 115 -18.00 34.47 -14.62
CA GLY A 115 -18.14 33.67 -15.84
C GLY A 115 -18.64 32.24 -15.59
N MET A 116 -19.03 31.92 -14.34
CA MET A 116 -19.30 30.55 -13.91
C MET A 116 -20.81 30.34 -13.73
N LEU A 117 -21.32 29.23 -14.28
CA LEU A 117 -22.71 28.78 -14.12
C LEU A 117 -22.87 28.02 -12.79
N ALA A 118 -22.73 28.73 -11.68
CA ALA A 118 -22.70 28.17 -10.34
C ALA A 118 -23.63 28.93 -9.37
N ILE A 119 -24.07 28.25 -8.30
CA ILE A 119 -24.96 28.74 -7.23
C ILE A 119 -24.53 28.19 -5.87
N HIS A 120 -25.00 28.80 -4.79
CA HIS A 120 -24.88 28.26 -3.44
C HIS A 120 -26.19 27.62 -3.02
N ASP A 121 -26.16 26.41 -2.45
CA ASP A 121 -27.38 25.78 -1.89
C ASP A 121 -27.63 26.24 -0.45
N ILE A 122 -26.57 26.62 0.28
CA ILE A 122 -26.63 26.95 1.70
C ILE A 122 -26.22 28.41 1.91
N PRO A 123 -27.02 29.21 2.64
CA PRO A 123 -26.64 30.57 2.98
C PRO A 123 -25.30 30.61 3.74
N LYS A 124 -24.35 31.42 3.26
CA LYS A 124 -23.00 31.63 3.82
C LYS A 124 -21.99 30.50 3.59
N ASP A 125 -22.32 29.50 2.78
CA ASP A 125 -21.31 28.58 2.27
C ASP A 125 -20.32 29.35 1.37
N ILE A 126 -19.06 28.95 1.41
CA ILE A 126 -17.96 29.53 0.62
C ILE A 126 -17.84 28.78 -0.72
N SER A 127 -18.48 27.63 -0.86
CA SER A 127 -18.26 26.67 -1.96
C SER A 127 -19.47 26.63 -2.89
N PRO A 128 -19.53 27.44 -3.97
CA PRO A 128 -20.60 27.31 -4.94
C PRO A 128 -20.49 25.99 -5.70
N ARG A 129 -21.63 25.39 -6.05
CA ARG A 129 -21.70 24.24 -6.96
C ARG A 129 -22.14 24.66 -8.35
N ILE A 130 -21.82 23.84 -9.33
CA ILE A 130 -22.31 24.02 -10.70
C ILE A 130 -23.83 23.80 -10.76
N LEU A 131 -24.53 24.53 -11.65
CA LEU A 131 -25.93 24.25 -11.96
C LEU A 131 -26.11 22.83 -12.49
N SER A 132 -27.18 22.20 -12.02
CA SER A 132 -27.62 20.90 -12.49
C SER A 132 -28.32 20.98 -13.84
N ILE A 133 -28.37 19.85 -14.55
CA ILE A 133 -29.15 19.71 -15.79
C ILE A 133 -30.63 20.06 -15.56
N LYS A 134 -31.18 19.70 -14.39
CA LYS A 134 -32.57 20.01 -14.00
C LYS A 134 -32.81 21.51 -13.83
N GLU A 135 -31.91 22.22 -13.16
CA GLU A 135 -32.00 23.68 -13.00
C GLU A 135 -31.84 24.40 -14.34
N MET A 136 -30.92 23.96 -15.19
CA MET A 136 -30.79 24.49 -16.55
C MET A 136 -32.07 24.26 -17.37
N TYR A 137 -32.71 23.10 -17.23
CA TYR A 137 -34.02 22.82 -17.82
C TYR A 137 -35.08 23.80 -17.34
N ARG A 138 -35.14 24.09 -16.03
CA ARG A 138 -36.10 25.06 -15.46
C ARG A 138 -35.87 26.45 -16.00
N LEU A 139 -34.61 26.88 -16.10
CA LEU A 139 -34.24 28.19 -16.64
C LEU A 139 -34.59 28.32 -18.12
N GLN A 140 -34.38 27.26 -18.92
CA GLN A 140 -34.75 27.25 -20.33
C GLN A 140 -36.27 27.25 -20.56
N SER A 141 -37.04 26.64 -19.66
CA SER A 141 -38.50 26.42 -19.85
C SER A 141 -39.37 27.63 -19.48
N LYS A 142 -38.76 28.73 -19.01
CA LYS A 142 -39.45 29.98 -18.69
C LYS A 142 -40.05 30.64 -19.94
N THR A 143 -41.33 31.02 -19.84
CA THR A 143 -42.11 31.72 -20.88
C THR A 143 -42.99 32.81 -20.27
N GLY A 144 -43.44 33.77 -21.09
CA GLY A 144 -44.33 34.85 -20.65
C GLY A 144 -43.66 36.22 -20.53
N GLU A 145 -44.42 37.19 -20.05
CA GLU A 145 -43.98 38.59 -19.96
C GLU A 145 -42.98 38.80 -18.81
N GLY A 146 -42.06 39.76 -18.97
CA GLY A 146 -41.08 40.13 -17.92
C GLY A 146 -39.80 39.29 -17.87
N LEU A 147 -39.56 38.41 -18.84
CA LEU A 147 -38.30 37.64 -18.96
C LEU A 147 -37.16 38.44 -19.60
N SER A 148 -37.50 39.45 -20.42
CA SER A 148 -36.51 40.26 -21.11
C SER A 148 -35.87 41.26 -20.16
N PHE A 149 -34.55 41.43 -20.24
CA PHE A 149 -33.80 42.39 -19.45
C PHE A 149 -32.71 43.07 -20.26
N ASN A 150 -32.29 44.25 -19.81
CA ASN A 150 -31.22 45.02 -20.43
C ASN A 150 -29.93 44.87 -19.63
N LEU A 151 -28.81 44.64 -20.31
CA LEU A 151 -27.49 44.64 -19.70
C LEU A 151 -26.55 45.51 -20.55
N GLY A 152 -26.24 46.71 -20.04
CA GLY A 152 -25.56 47.73 -20.85
C GLY A 152 -26.46 48.23 -21.98
N ASN A 153 -25.96 48.19 -23.22
CA ASN A 153 -26.70 48.64 -24.41
C ASN A 153 -27.39 47.49 -25.17
N MET A 154 -27.37 46.26 -24.63
CA MET A 154 -27.99 45.09 -25.27
C MET A 154 -29.22 44.64 -24.50
N GLN A 155 -30.28 44.31 -25.25
CA GLN A 155 -31.52 43.73 -24.75
C GLN A 155 -31.50 42.21 -24.99
N TYR A 156 -31.76 41.45 -23.94
CA TYR A 156 -31.87 39.98 -24.01
C TYR A 156 -33.32 39.58 -23.79
N GLU A 157 -33.79 38.62 -24.58
CA GLU A 157 -35.18 38.11 -24.52
C GLU A 157 -35.43 37.28 -23.25
N SER A 158 -34.38 36.62 -22.74
CA SER A 158 -34.43 35.77 -21.55
C SER A 158 -33.02 35.51 -21.00
N PHE A 159 -32.94 34.90 -19.81
CA PHE A 159 -31.67 34.39 -19.26
C PHE A 159 -30.96 33.44 -20.23
N TRP A 160 -31.72 32.54 -20.88
CA TRP A 160 -31.17 31.56 -21.82
C TRP A 160 -30.55 32.26 -23.05
N ASN A 161 -31.20 33.32 -23.56
CA ASN A 161 -30.69 34.13 -24.66
C ASN A 161 -29.35 34.81 -24.29
N TYR A 162 -29.26 35.34 -23.06
CA TYR A 162 -28.03 35.93 -22.52
C TYR A 162 -26.91 34.91 -22.38
N LEU A 163 -27.20 33.74 -21.80
CA LEU A 163 -26.22 32.66 -21.63
C LEU A 163 -25.60 32.25 -22.96
N LEU A 164 -26.42 32.07 -24.01
CA LEU A 164 -25.97 31.63 -25.33
C LEU A 164 -25.19 32.69 -26.11
N LYS A 165 -25.58 33.97 -26.01
CA LYS A 165 -24.98 35.05 -26.80
C LYS A 165 -23.69 35.60 -26.19
N GLU A 166 -23.66 35.75 -24.85
CA GLU A 166 -22.57 36.45 -24.18
C GLU A 166 -21.60 35.53 -23.45
N ILE A 167 -22.10 34.43 -22.88
CA ILE A 167 -21.35 33.69 -21.86
C ILE A 167 -20.76 32.39 -22.41
N ALA A 168 -21.61 31.51 -22.95
CA ALA A 168 -21.20 30.22 -23.52
C ALA A 168 -20.12 30.34 -24.61
N PRO A 169 -20.09 31.39 -25.47
CA PRO A 169 -19.00 31.59 -26.42
C PRO A 169 -17.63 31.81 -25.78
N GLY A 170 -17.58 32.31 -24.53
CA GLY A 170 -16.36 32.54 -23.77
C GLY A 170 -15.80 31.31 -23.06
N TRP A 171 -16.55 30.20 -23.00
CA TRP A 171 -16.10 28.98 -22.36
C TRP A 171 -15.01 28.28 -23.18
N LYS A 172 -13.87 27.97 -22.54
CA LYS A 172 -12.71 27.38 -23.22
C LYS A 172 -12.88 25.87 -23.35
N LYS A 173 -12.31 25.28 -24.40
CA LYS A 173 -12.16 23.82 -24.47
C LYS A 173 -11.13 23.38 -23.44
N SER A 174 -11.55 22.57 -22.47
CA SER A 174 -10.62 21.73 -21.71
C SER A 174 -10.23 20.53 -22.57
N GLU A 175 -8.97 20.10 -22.48
CA GLU A 175 -8.55 18.82 -23.05
C GLU A 175 -8.54 17.69 -22.02
N ASP A 176 -8.63 18.03 -20.74
CA ASP A 176 -8.51 17.11 -19.62
C ASP A 176 -9.88 16.91 -18.96
N TYR A 177 -10.55 15.83 -19.37
CA TYR A 177 -11.81 15.34 -18.80
C TYR A 177 -11.54 14.00 -18.13
N SER A 178 -12.14 13.77 -16.96
CA SER A 178 -12.00 12.47 -16.30
C SER A 178 -12.66 11.37 -17.13
N PRO A 179 -12.08 10.15 -17.22
CA PRO A 179 -12.72 9.08 -17.99
C PRO A 179 -14.07 8.65 -17.38
N GLN A 180 -14.31 8.85 -16.08
CA GLN A 180 -15.61 8.66 -15.43
C GLN A 180 -16.69 9.56 -16.05
N LEU A 181 -16.39 10.85 -16.21
CA LEU A 181 -17.30 11.83 -16.82
C LEU A 181 -17.65 11.43 -18.26
N LEU A 182 -16.65 10.97 -19.02
CA LEU A 182 -16.84 10.50 -20.40
C LEU A 182 -17.63 9.19 -20.47
N MET A 183 -17.44 8.28 -19.52
CA MET A 183 -18.22 7.04 -19.41
C MET A 183 -19.68 7.34 -19.04
N ALA A 184 -19.94 8.25 -18.10
CA ALA A 184 -21.30 8.66 -17.76
C ALA A 184 -22.00 9.32 -18.96
N LEU A 185 -21.27 10.07 -19.80
CA LEU A 185 -21.81 10.58 -21.06
C LEU A 185 -22.12 9.46 -22.07
N LEU A 186 -21.29 8.41 -22.13
CA LEU A 186 -21.56 7.22 -22.94
C LEU A 186 -22.84 6.51 -22.48
N ASP A 187 -23.09 6.44 -21.17
CA ASP A 187 -24.31 5.86 -20.62
C ASP A 187 -25.56 6.66 -21.02
N VAL A 188 -25.46 7.99 -21.08
CA VAL A 188 -26.52 8.84 -21.64
C VAL A 188 -26.77 8.49 -23.11
N LEU A 189 -25.73 8.33 -23.93
CA LEU A 189 -25.88 7.92 -25.33
C LEU A 189 -26.57 6.56 -25.47
N ASN A 190 -26.20 5.57 -24.64
CA ASN A 190 -26.82 4.24 -24.66
C ASN A 190 -28.27 4.25 -24.18
N ALA A 191 -28.64 5.13 -23.24
CA ALA A 191 -29.99 5.20 -22.71
C ALA A 191 -31.03 5.74 -23.71
N VAL A 192 -30.59 6.47 -24.75
CA VAL A 192 -31.47 7.02 -25.81
C VAL A 192 -32.17 5.92 -26.61
N GLU A 193 -31.51 4.77 -26.79
CA GLU A 193 -32.01 3.65 -27.61
C GLU A 193 -33.34 3.10 -27.09
N LYS A 194 -33.48 3.03 -25.76
CA LYS A 194 -34.61 2.34 -25.12
C LYS A 194 -35.92 3.11 -25.21
N LYS A 195 -35.90 4.40 -25.58
CA LYS A 195 -37.01 5.36 -25.45
C LYS A 195 -37.68 5.33 -24.06
N ASP A 196 -37.03 4.72 -23.08
CA ASP A 196 -37.49 4.66 -21.71
C ASP A 196 -37.01 5.92 -21.01
N ARG A 197 -37.97 6.81 -20.74
CA ARG A 197 -37.74 8.07 -20.04
C ARG A 197 -37.03 7.85 -18.69
N LYS A 198 -37.25 6.71 -18.02
CA LYS A 198 -36.61 6.41 -16.73
C LYS A 198 -35.13 6.12 -16.87
N ASP A 199 -34.74 5.29 -17.85
CA ASP A 199 -33.34 4.93 -18.07
C ASP A 199 -32.51 6.14 -18.50
N LEU A 200 -33.04 6.99 -19.40
CA LEU A 200 -32.38 8.24 -19.79
C LEU A 200 -32.23 9.19 -18.60
N ARG A 201 -33.26 9.30 -17.75
CA ARG A 201 -33.22 10.15 -16.56
C ARG A 201 -32.21 9.64 -15.53
N PHE A 202 -32.12 8.33 -15.33
CA PHE A 202 -31.11 7.72 -14.47
C PHE A 202 -29.69 7.99 -14.99
N ALA A 203 -29.44 7.82 -16.29
CA ALA A 203 -28.14 8.12 -16.90
C ALA A 203 -27.76 9.61 -16.76
N LEU A 204 -28.72 10.53 -16.92
CA LEU A 204 -28.49 11.97 -16.72
C LEU A 204 -28.17 12.31 -15.26
N LEU A 205 -28.81 11.66 -14.28
CA LEU A 205 -28.52 11.85 -12.86
C LEU A 205 -27.11 11.33 -12.51
N ASN A 206 -26.70 10.19 -13.07
CA ASN A 206 -25.33 9.68 -12.89
C ASN A 206 -24.30 10.63 -13.50
N LEU A 207 -24.57 11.14 -14.71
CA LEU A 207 -23.74 12.17 -15.34
C LEU A 207 -23.66 13.44 -14.48
N GLN A 208 -24.77 13.87 -13.89
CA GLN A 208 -24.77 15.01 -12.97
C GLN A 208 -23.90 14.76 -11.73
N GLY A 209 -23.95 13.54 -11.17
CA GLY A 209 -23.06 13.13 -10.08
C GLY A 209 -21.58 13.29 -10.44
N GLU A 210 -21.17 12.84 -11.63
CA GLU A 210 -19.79 12.98 -12.11
C GLU A 210 -19.41 14.45 -12.42
N ILE A 211 -20.35 15.26 -12.91
CA ILE A 211 -20.15 16.69 -13.11
C ILE A 211 -19.91 17.40 -11.77
N ASN A 212 -20.65 17.02 -10.72
CA ASN A 212 -20.50 17.59 -9.37
C ASN A 212 -19.15 17.24 -8.73
N ASN A 213 -18.53 16.13 -9.13
CA ASN A 213 -17.18 15.75 -8.70
C ASN A 213 -16.06 16.52 -9.42
N CYS A 214 -16.38 17.26 -10.49
CA CYS A 214 -15.42 18.07 -11.22
C CYS A 214 -15.19 19.43 -10.55
N SER A 215 -14.01 20.04 -10.79
CA SER A 215 -13.86 21.47 -10.48
C SER A 215 -14.84 22.31 -11.31
N LEU A 216 -15.30 23.45 -10.78
CA LEU A 216 -16.24 24.33 -11.49
C LEU A 216 -15.77 24.67 -12.92
N LYS A 217 -14.47 24.92 -13.08
CA LYS A 217 -13.86 25.20 -14.40
C LYS A 217 -13.97 24.02 -15.36
N GLN A 218 -13.73 22.79 -14.89
CA GLN A 218 -13.88 21.59 -15.71
C GLN A 218 -15.33 21.36 -16.10
N ALA A 219 -16.26 21.49 -15.15
CA ALA A 219 -17.69 21.34 -15.37
C ALA A 219 -18.22 22.34 -16.43
N ILE A 220 -17.84 23.61 -16.33
CA ILE A 220 -18.22 24.64 -17.32
C ILE A 220 -17.64 24.37 -18.70
N ASN A 221 -16.36 23.99 -18.77
CA ASN A 221 -15.75 23.66 -20.05
C ASN A 221 -16.41 22.42 -20.70
N PHE A 222 -16.86 21.46 -19.89
CA PHE A 222 -17.62 20.31 -20.34
C PHE A 222 -19.00 20.73 -20.88
N TYR A 223 -19.77 21.52 -20.13
CA TYR A 223 -21.03 22.11 -20.62
C TYR A 223 -20.84 22.94 -21.90
N GLY A 224 -19.72 23.65 -22.00
CA GLY A 224 -19.37 24.48 -23.15
C GLY A 224 -18.83 23.75 -24.37
N LEU A 225 -18.82 22.42 -24.38
CA LEU A 225 -18.50 21.66 -25.59
C LEU A 225 -19.48 22.03 -26.71
N LYS A 226 -18.93 22.54 -27.82
CA LYS A 226 -19.66 23.10 -28.95
C LYS A 226 -19.70 22.11 -30.11
N PHE A 227 -20.91 21.86 -30.61
CA PHE A 227 -21.23 20.97 -31.74
C PHE A 227 -22.03 21.71 -32.81
N ASN A 228 -22.27 21.06 -33.94
CA ASN A 228 -23.11 21.58 -35.02
C ASN A 228 -24.36 20.72 -35.15
N TYR A 229 -25.53 21.37 -35.20
CA TYR A 229 -26.82 20.74 -35.44
C TYR A 229 -27.62 21.63 -36.41
N GLN A 230 -28.05 21.05 -37.55
CA GLN A 230 -28.76 21.79 -38.61
C GLN A 230 -28.05 23.10 -39.02
N ASP A 231 -26.74 23.03 -39.26
CA ASP A 231 -25.85 24.15 -39.60
C ASP A 231 -25.78 25.29 -38.55
N LYS A 232 -26.26 25.04 -37.34
CA LYS A 232 -26.19 25.97 -36.21
C LYS A 232 -25.31 25.42 -35.09
N PRO A 233 -24.56 26.28 -34.39
CA PRO A 233 -23.84 25.87 -33.21
C PRO A 233 -24.82 25.50 -32.08
N ILE A 234 -24.56 24.38 -31.41
CA ILE A 234 -25.28 23.94 -30.21
C ILE A 234 -24.27 23.50 -29.15
N TYR A 235 -24.52 23.82 -27.89
CA TYR A 235 -23.66 23.46 -26.76
C TYR A 235 -24.13 22.19 -26.05
N LEU A 236 -23.22 21.47 -25.38
CA LEU A 236 -23.55 20.23 -24.68
C LEU A 236 -24.66 20.42 -23.65
N PHE A 237 -24.62 21.51 -22.87
CA PHE A 237 -25.68 21.77 -21.88
C PHE A 237 -27.08 21.90 -22.51
N GLU A 238 -27.19 22.45 -23.72
CA GLU A 238 -28.46 22.54 -24.45
C GLU A 238 -28.95 21.14 -24.88
N ILE A 239 -28.01 20.28 -25.30
CA ILE A 239 -28.30 18.90 -25.67
C ILE A 239 -28.75 18.11 -24.44
N LEU A 240 -28.07 18.26 -23.29
CA LEU A 240 -28.44 17.60 -22.04
C LEU A 240 -29.81 18.04 -21.53
N VAL A 241 -30.14 19.33 -21.65
CA VAL A 241 -31.49 19.82 -21.34
C VAL A 241 -32.54 19.25 -22.30
N SER A 242 -32.23 19.13 -23.60
CA SER A 242 -33.11 18.45 -24.57
C SER A 242 -33.33 16.97 -24.19
N CYS A 243 -32.30 16.30 -23.68
CA CYS A 243 -32.40 14.94 -23.16
C CYS A 243 -33.28 14.86 -21.91
N TRP A 244 -33.17 15.83 -21.00
CA TRP A 244 -34.03 15.93 -19.81
C TRP A 244 -35.50 16.14 -20.16
N LYS A 245 -35.76 16.97 -21.18
CA LYS A 245 -37.10 17.19 -21.78
C LYS A 245 -37.63 15.97 -22.51
N ASN A 246 -36.73 15.11 -22.99
CA ASN A 246 -37.04 14.00 -23.88
C ASN A 246 -37.63 14.49 -25.21
N ASP A 247 -36.97 15.48 -25.83
CA ASP A 247 -37.34 16.01 -27.15
C ASP A 247 -37.33 14.88 -28.22
N THR A 248 -38.11 15.04 -29.29
CA THR A 248 -38.21 14.02 -30.34
C THR A 248 -36.95 13.88 -31.18
N ASP A 249 -36.09 14.90 -31.21
CA ASP A 249 -34.87 14.99 -32.03
C ASP A 249 -33.56 14.78 -31.24
N ILE A 250 -33.64 14.22 -30.02
CA ILE A 250 -32.46 13.99 -29.17
C ILE A 250 -31.38 13.13 -29.84
N GLY A 251 -31.77 12.16 -30.67
CA GLY A 251 -30.83 11.31 -31.40
C GLY A 251 -29.96 12.12 -32.37
N ASP A 252 -30.57 13.04 -33.12
CA ASP A 252 -29.85 13.87 -34.09
C ASP A 252 -28.96 14.91 -33.38
N LYS A 253 -29.40 15.45 -32.23
CA LYS A 253 -28.59 16.34 -31.38
C LYS A 253 -27.40 15.64 -30.74
N LEU A 254 -27.53 14.36 -30.36
CA LEU A 254 -26.47 13.57 -29.73
C LEU A 254 -25.51 12.90 -30.71
N ALA A 255 -25.89 12.73 -31.97
CA ALA A 255 -25.05 12.20 -33.04
C ALA A 255 -23.63 12.84 -33.11
N PRO A 256 -23.46 14.18 -33.13
CA PRO A 256 -22.13 14.79 -33.10
C PRO A 256 -21.38 14.58 -31.77
N VAL A 257 -22.11 14.41 -30.66
CA VAL A 257 -21.52 14.09 -29.34
C VAL A 257 -20.95 12.67 -29.34
N ALA A 258 -21.68 11.71 -29.91
CA ALA A 258 -21.23 10.33 -30.08
C ALA A 258 -19.96 10.25 -30.94
N GLN A 259 -19.91 11.00 -32.04
CA GLN A 259 -18.73 11.11 -32.89
C GLN A 259 -17.52 11.68 -32.13
N TRP A 260 -17.73 12.79 -31.40
CA TRP A 260 -16.67 13.41 -30.60
C TRP A 260 -16.14 12.50 -29.49
N LEU A 261 -17.04 11.79 -28.80
CA LEU A 261 -16.66 10.87 -27.72
C LEU A 261 -15.81 9.71 -28.25
N SER A 262 -16.20 9.13 -29.39
CA SER A 262 -15.42 8.07 -30.04
C SER A 262 -14.05 8.53 -30.56
N ALA A 263 -13.91 9.81 -30.95
CA ALA A 263 -12.63 10.38 -31.32
C ALA A 263 -11.71 10.59 -30.11
N LYS A 264 -12.28 10.84 -28.93
CA LYS A 264 -11.53 10.97 -27.67
C LYS A 264 -11.09 9.62 -27.11
N ASN A 265 -11.95 8.62 -27.15
CA ASN A 265 -11.61 7.24 -26.82
C ASN A 265 -12.33 6.30 -27.81
N PRO A 266 -11.59 5.63 -28.71
CA PRO A 266 -12.20 4.75 -29.72
C PRO A 266 -12.98 3.56 -29.17
N ALA A 267 -12.78 3.20 -27.89
CA ALA A 267 -13.57 2.16 -27.23
C ALA A 267 -14.97 2.65 -26.79
N PHE A 268 -15.19 3.97 -26.72
CA PHE A 268 -16.44 4.57 -26.25
C PHE A 268 -17.43 4.71 -27.41
N ILE A 269 -17.88 3.56 -27.90
CA ILE A 269 -18.92 3.42 -28.92
C ILE A 269 -20.24 3.08 -28.23
N SER A 270 -21.30 3.82 -28.58
CA SER A 270 -22.64 3.53 -28.11
C SER A 270 -23.26 2.41 -28.93
N THR A 271 -24.11 1.60 -28.30
CA THR A 271 -24.87 0.55 -28.99
C THR A 271 -26.09 1.09 -29.74
N CYS A 272 -26.47 2.35 -29.52
CA CYS A 272 -27.67 2.94 -30.08
C CYS A 272 -27.59 3.07 -31.63
N PRO A 273 -28.52 2.46 -32.39
CA PRO A 273 -28.53 2.54 -33.86
C PRO A 273 -28.70 3.96 -34.42
N ALA A 274 -29.22 4.90 -33.62
CA ALA A 274 -29.38 6.29 -34.04
C ALA A 274 -28.05 6.94 -34.45
N PHE A 275 -26.93 6.44 -33.93
CA PHE A 275 -25.60 7.00 -34.19
C PHE A 275 -24.82 6.28 -35.30
N SER A 276 -25.42 5.26 -35.94
CA SER A 276 -24.73 4.47 -36.97
C SER A 276 -24.17 5.31 -38.11
N LYS A 277 -24.93 6.29 -38.63
CA LYS A 277 -24.44 7.20 -39.69
C LYS A 277 -23.23 8.02 -39.24
N SER A 278 -23.20 8.45 -37.98
CA SER A 278 -22.08 9.20 -37.41
C SER A 278 -20.84 8.33 -37.28
N TYR A 279 -20.99 7.06 -36.91
CA TYR A 279 -19.88 6.11 -36.83
C TYR A 279 -19.37 5.67 -38.20
N GLU A 280 -20.27 5.49 -39.18
CA GLU A 280 -19.92 5.20 -40.57
C GLU A 280 -19.02 6.29 -41.15
N ALA A 281 -19.36 7.56 -40.94
CA ALA A 281 -18.59 8.70 -41.43
C ALA A 281 -17.13 8.76 -40.94
N ILE A 282 -16.80 8.07 -39.85
CA ILE A 282 -15.45 8.04 -39.27
C ILE A 282 -14.86 6.62 -39.17
N GLY A 283 -15.50 5.61 -39.78
CA GLY A 283 -15.06 4.21 -39.72
C GLY A 283 -14.92 3.68 -38.28
N ALA A 284 -15.84 4.04 -37.38
CA ALA A 284 -15.84 3.61 -35.98
C ALA A 284 -16.89 2.53 -35.70
N GLY A 285 -16.76 1.82 -34.58
CA GLY A 285 -17.71 0.78 -34.20
C GLY A 285 -17.81 -0.33 -35.24
N ALA A 286 -19.03 -0.72 -35.58
CA ALA A 286 -19.30 -1.77 -36.57
C ALA A 286 -18.78 -1.47 -38.00
N PHE A 287 -18.38 -0.22 -38.27
CA PHE A 287 -17.82 0.19 -39.56
C PHE A 287 -16.29 0.10 -39.62
N PHE A 288 -15.65 -0.48 -38.59
CA PHE A 288 -14.22 -0.76 -38.59
C PHE A 288 -13.89 -1.85 -39.61
N THR A 289 -13.09 -1.52 -40.61
CA THR A 289 -12.80 -2.41 -41.75
C THR A 289 -11.44 -3.10 -41.65
N LEU A 290 -11.22 -4.10 -42.51
CA LEU A 290 -9.93 -4.76 -42.66
C LEU A 290 -8.81 -3.78 -43.05
N SER A 291 -9.12 -2.79 -43.90
CA SER A 291 -8.16 -1.72 -44.26
C SER A 291 -7.76 -0.87 -43.06
N ASN A 292 -8.69 -0.58 -42.14
CA ASN A 292 -8.38 0.16 -40.92
C ASN A 292 -7.48 -0.66 -39.98
N LEU A 293 -7.73 -1.97 -39.89
CA LEU A 293 -6.87 -2.89 -39.13
C LEU A 293 -5.45 -2.93 -39.70
N GLU A 294 -5.29 -3.08 -41.02
CA GLU A 294 -3.98 -3.07 -41.67
C GLU A 294 -3.22 -1.77 -41.40
N GLU A 295 -3.88 -0.62 -41.48
CA GLU A 295 -3.29 0.68 -41.18
C GLU A 295 -2.77 0.75 -39.73
N LEU A 296 -3.58 0.34 -38.76
CA LEU A 296 -3.18 0.36 -37.34
C LEU A 296 -2.06 -0.64 -37.04
N LEU A 297 -2.06 -1.82 -37.66
CA LEU A 297 -0.97 -2.80 -37.54
C LEU A 297 0.35 -2.29 -38.14
N ASN A 298 0.30 -1.39 -39.14
CA ASN A 298 1.48 -0.74 -39.70
C ASN A 298 2.06 0.34 -38.78
N GLN A 299 1.26 0.88 -37.86
CA GLN A 299 1.69 1.90 -36.89
C GLN A 299 2.32 1.30 -35.62
N LEU A 300 2.27 -0.02 -35.42
CA LEU A 300 2.84 -0.67 -34.23
C LEU A 300 4.37 -0.61 -34.24
N ASP A 301 4.95 0.09 -33.27
CA ASP A 301 6.41 0.11 -33.08
C ASP A 301 6.89 -1.18 -32.39
N CYS A 302 7.56 -2.02 -33.18
CA CYS A 302 8.19 -3.27 -32.73
C CYS A 302 9.72 -3.16 -32.66
N ARG A 303 10.33 -1.99 -32.91
CA ARG A 303 11.80 -1.83 -32.90
C ARG A 303 12.43 -2.25 -31.57
N PRO A 304 11.84 -1.96 -30.39
CA PRO A 304 12.40 -2.42 -29.11
C PRO A 304 12.23 -3.93 -28.87
N TYR A 305 11.41 -4.62 -29.66
CA TYR A 305 10.97 -6.00 -29.42
C TYR A 305 11.01 -6.83 -30.71
N SER A 306 12.22 -7.11 -31.21
CA SER A 306 12.44 -7.74 -32.51
C SER A 306 11.72 -9.08 -32.70
N HIS A 307 11.51 -9.84 -31.61
CA HIS A 307 10.79 -11.12 -31.63
C HIS A 307 9.31 -10.99 -32.01
N LEU A 308 8.69 -9.80 -31.89
CA LEU A 308 7.30 -9.57 -32.28
C LEU A 308 7.12 -9.42 -33.80
N ASN A 309 8.18 -9.11 -34.54
CA ASN A 309 8.11 -8.82 -35.98
C ASN A 309 7.59 -10.01 -36.78
N ALA A 310 8.00 -11.24 -36.44
CA ALA A 310 7.55 -12.43 -37.14
C ALA A 310 6.03 -12.62 -37.03
N SER A 311 5.49 -12.53 -35.80
CA SER A 311 4.05 -12.63 -35.55
C SER A 311 3.26 -11.51 -36.23
N LEU A 312 3.79 -10.27 -36.21
CA LEU A 312 3.16 -9.14 -36.89
C LEU A 312 3.13 -9.33 -38.42
N GLN A 313 4.20 -9.83 -39.02
CA GLN A 313 4.24 -10.12 -40.46
C GLN A 313 3.29 -11.27 -40.83
N GLN A 314 3.21 -12.31 -40.00
CA GLN A 314 2.25 -13.40 -40.20
C GLN A 314 0.80 -12.89 -40.23
N ILE A 315 0.43 -11.99 -39.31
CA ILE A 315 -0.91 -11.37 -39.31
C ILE A 315 -1.12 -10.57 -40.60
N LYS A 316 -0.14 -9.77 -41.02
CA LYS A 316 -0.24 -8.98 -42.28
C LYS A 316 -0.39 -9.86 -43.51
N GLU A 317 0.32 -10.98 -43.59
CA GLU A 317 0.15 -11.93 -44.70
C GLU A 317 -1.20 -12.64 -44.68
N MET A 318 -1.72 -12.94 -43.49
CA MET A 318 -3.05 -13.52 -43.33
C MET A 318 -4.14 -12.54 -43.79
N LEU A 319 -4.04 -11.26 -43.43
CA LEU A 319 -5.01 -10.24 -43.85
C LEU A 319 -5.10 -10.09 -45.37
N LYS A 320 -3.99 -10.22 -46.10
CA LYS A 320 -3.98 -10.22 -47.59
C LYS A 320 -4.82 -11.34 -48.21
N ARG A 321 -5.07 -12.43 -47.48
CA ARG A 321 -5.82 -13.60 -47.95
C ARG A 321 -7.26 -13.62 -47.46
N LYS A 322 -7.66 -12.68 -46.60
CA LYS A 322 -8.99 -12.63 -45.98
C LYS A 322 -9.77 -11.41 -46.45
N SER A 323 -11.09 -11.56 -46.53
CA SER A 323 -12.03 -10.48 -46.84
C SER A 323 -12.68 -9.86 -45.60
N THR A 324 -12.56 -10.52 -44.44
CA THR A 324 -13.20 -10.12 -43.17
C THR A 324 -12.25 -10.34 -41.99
N ILE A 325 -12.51 -9.65 -40.88
CA ILE A 325 -11.81 -9.87 -39.61
C ILE A 325 -12.58 -10.96 -38.86
N ASP A 326 -12.03 -12.17 -38.82
CA ASP A 326 -12.63 -13.33 -38.16
C ASP A 326 -11.86 -13.75 -36.90
N ASP A 327 -12.37 -14.76 -36.19
CA ASP A 327 -11.82 -15.23 -34.91
C ASP A 327 -10.36 -15.65 -35.00
N GLU A 328 -9.93 -16.24 -36.13
CA GLU A 328 -8.54 -16.63 -36.33
C GLU A 328 -7.61 -15.41 -36.39
N VAL A 329 -8.04 -14.31 -37.05
CA VAL A 329 -7.29 -13.04 -37.04
C VAL A 329 -7.19 -12.51 -35.62
N LEU A 330 -8.29 -12.52 -34.88
CA LEU A 330 -8.35 -12.01 -33.51
C LEU A 330 -7.51 -12.83 -32.54
N GLU A 331 -7.44 -14.15 -32.71
CA GLU A 331 -6.59 -15.04 -31.92
C GLU A 331 -5.10 -14.72 -32.13
N HIS A 332 -4.67 -14.52 -33.37
CA HIS A 332 -3.28 -14.13 -33.65
C HIS A 332 -2.94 -12.74 -33.09
N ILE A 333 -3.87 -11.79 -33.15
CA ILE A 333 -3.70 -10.48 -32.51
C ILE A 333 -3.59 -10.66 -30.99
N ALA A 334 -4.44 -11.45 -30.35
CA ALA A 334 -4.37 -11.71 -28.91
C ALA A 334 -3.03 -12.36 -28.51
N LEU A 335 -2.51 -13.30 -29.31
CA LEU A 335 -1.19 -13.89 -29.13
C LEU A 335 -0.06 -12.86 -29.28
N LEU A 336 -0.17 -11.94 -30.23
CA LEU A 336 0.78 -10.83 -30.40
C LEU A 336 0.81 -9.93 -29.15
N TYR A 337 -0.36 -9.55 -28.63
CA TYR A 337 -0.45 -8.77 -27.40
C TYR A 337 0.09 -9.53 -26.19
N LYS A 338 -0.18 -10.84 -26.07
CA LYS A 338 0.39 -11.69 -25.01
C LYS A 338 1.91 -11.76 -25.06
N SER A 339 2.49 -11.96 -26.25
CA SER A 339 3.94 -11.96 -26.43
C SER A 339 4.56 -10.61 -26.06
N ARG A 340 3.89 -9.51 -26.43
CA ARG A 340 4.32 -8.16 -26.06
C ARG A 340 4.24 -7.96 -24.55
N TRP A 341 3.11 -8.29 -23.92
CA TRP A 341 2.89 -8.12 -22.49
C TRP A 341 3.99 -8.79 -21.67
N ASN A 342 4.32 -10.04 -22.01
CA ASN A 342 5.42 -10.79 -21.38
C ASN A 342 6.78 -10.09 -21.49
N SER A 343 6.97 -9.21 -22.47
CA SER A 343 8.21 -8.48 -22.71
C SER A 343 8.25 -7.10 -22.06
N ILE A 344 7.09 -6.54 -21.67
CA ILE A 344 6.98 -5.17 -21.16
C ILE A 344 6.53 -5.09 -19.71
N ILE A 345 5.89 -6.13 -19.17
CA ILE A 345 5.45 -6.18 -17.78
C ILE A 345 6.61 -5.85 -16.85
N ASP A 346 6.37 -4.97 -15.89
CA ASP A 346 7.36 -4.53 -14.92
C ASP A 346 8.56 -3.74 -15.49
N THR A 347 8.55 -3.38 -16.77
CA THR A 347 9.55 -2.51 -17.43
C THR A 347 9.07 -1.06 -17.55
N PRO A 348 9.89 -0.07 -17.93
CA PRO A 348 9.43 1.30 -18.20
C PRO A 348 8.36 1.40 -19.29
N ASN A 349 8.26 0.41 -20.18
CA ASN A 349 7.29 0.37 -21.27
C ASN A 349 6.01 -0.40 -20.91
N ASP A 350 5.79 -0.73 -19.64
CA ASP A 350 4.55 -1.31 -19.15
C ASP A 350 3.36 -0.37 -19.42
N TYR A 351 2.22 -0.91 -19.88
CA TYR A 351 1.00 -0.15 -20.15
C TYR A 351 0.45 0.61 -18.94
N LEU A 352 0.70 0.11 -17.73
CA LEU A 352 0.31 0.75 -16.46
C LEU A 352 1.23 1.92 -16.08
N ARG A 353 2.38 2.06 -16.75
CA ARG A 353 3.38 3.11 -16.45
C ARG A 353 3.43 4.17 -17.55
N LEU A 354 3.40 3.76 -18.81
CA LEU A 354 3.51 4.63 -19.97
C LEU A 354 2.35 4.36 -20.92
N THR A 355 1.46 5.34 -21.10
CA THR A 355 0.34 5.25 -22.06
C THR A 355 0.60 6.00 -23.36
N THR A 356 1.73 6.70 -23.45
CA THR A 356 2.14 7.50 -24.61
C THR A 356 3.25 6.80 -25.41
N ASP A 357 3.76 7.49 -26.43
CA ASP A 357 4.93 7.07 -27.22
C ASP A 357 4.76 5.64 -27.81
N VAL A 358 5.71 4.73 -27.54
CA VAL A 358 5.71 3.34 -28.02
C VAL A 358 4.45 2.54 -27.65
N ASN A 359 3.68 2.95 -26.64
CA ASN A 359 2.44 2.28 -26.24
C ASN A 359 1.18 2.88 -26.86
N LYS A 360 1.24 4.10 -27.39
CA LYS A 360 0.07 4.81 -27.94
C LYS A 360 -0.60 4.02 -29.07
N ALA A 361 0.17 3.52 -30.03
CA ALA A 361 -0.37 2.76 -31.16
C ALA A 361 -1.02 1.44 -30.71
N TRP A 362 -0.40 0.74 -29.76
CA TRP A 362 -0.93 -0.51 -29.19
C TRP A 362 -2.23 -0.29 -28.41
N ILE A 363 -2.31 0.77 -27.61
CA ILE A 363 -3.52 1.13 -26.87
C ILE A 363 -4.64 1.53 -27.85
N THR A 364 -4.30 2.32 -28.89
CA THR A 364 -5.27 2.77 -29.91
C THR A 364 -5.86 1.59 -30.68
N LEU A 365 -5.03 0.62 -31.08
CA LEU A 365 -5.51 -0.59 -31.74
C LEU A 365 -6.45 -1.39 -30.83
N ALA A 366 -6.08 -1.59 -29.56
CA ALA A 366 -6.92 -2.28 -28.59
C ALA A 366 -8.27 -1.57 -28.39
N GLN A 367 -8.26 -0.25 -28.26
CA GLN A 367 -9.47 0.57 -28.14
C GLN A 367 -10.37 0.46 -29.38
N ARG A 368 -9.79 0.50 -30.59
CA ARG A 368 -10.54 0.38 -31.85
C ARG A 368 -11.18 -1.00 -32.01
N LEU A 369 -10.44 -2.07 -31.69
CA LEU A 369 -10.98 -3.43 -31.71
C LEU A 369 -12.12 -3.60 -30.70
N ALA A 370 -11.97 -3.06 -29.48
CA ALA A 370 -13.02 -3.12 -28.46
C ALA A 370 -14.25 -2.28 -28.85
N GLY A 371 -14.04 -1.08 -29.38
CA GLY A 371 -15.12 -0.23 -29.90
C GLY A 371 -15.87 -0.86 -31.07
N ALA A 372 -15.17 -1.63 -31.91
CA ALA A 372 -15.76 -2.40 -32.99
C ALA A 372 -16.53 -3.65 -32.53
N GLY A 373 -16.48 -3.98 -31.23
CA GLY A 373 -17.12 -5.19 -30.70
C GLY A 373 -16.40 -6.49 -31.09
N LEU A 374 -15.17 -6.40 -31.60
CA LEU A 374 -14.38 -7.56 -32.04
C LEU A 374 -13.65 -8.25 -30.87
N ILE A 375 -13.46 -7.55 -29.76
CA ILE A 375 -12.88 -8.09 -28.53
C ILE A 375 -13.71 -7.64 -27.32
N ASN A 376 -13.33 -8.08 -26.12
CA ASN A 376 -13.99 -7.62 -24.89
C ASN A 376 -13.99 -6.07 -24.85
N ARG A 377 -15.16 -5.49 -24.52
CA ARG A 377 -15.36 -4.04 -24.40
C ARG A 377 -14.33 -3.37 -23.49
N ASN A 378 -13.94 -4.05 -22.42
CA ASN A 378 -12.78 -3.69 -21.61
C ASN A 378 -11.48 -4.09 -22.33
N TYR A 379 -10.98 -3.16 -23.15
CA TYR A 379 -9.74 -3.36 -23.91
C TYR A 379 -8.50 -3.56 -23.01
N TYR A 380 -8.58 -3.34 -21.69
CA TYR A 380 -7.49 -3.70 -20.79
C TYR A 380 -7.23 -5.20 -20.77
N ARG A 381 -8.22 -6.04 -21.07
CA ARG A 381 -8.03 -7.49 -21.14
C ARG A 381 -7.15 -7.96 -22.29
N ILE A 382 -7.12 -7.24 -23.41
CA ILE A 382 -6.17 -7.57 -24.49
C ILE A 382 -4.78 -6.99 -24.20
N LEU A 383 -4.70 -5.83 -23.54
CA LEU A 383 -3.42 -5.24 -23.12
C LEU A 383 -2.74 -6.04 -22.01
N ILE A 384 -3.53 -6.58 -21.08
CA ILE A 384 -3.11 -7.36 -19.92
C ILE A 384 -3.89 -8.68 -19.95
N PRO A 385 -3.42 -9.69 -20.72
CA PRO A 385 -4.16 -10.94 -20.93
C PRO A 385 -4.44 -11.77 -19.68
N THR A 386 -3.73 -11.50 -18.59
CA THR A 386 -3.91 -12.16 -17.29
C THR A 386 -5.06 -11.57 -16.48
N LEU A 387 -5.66 -10.46 -16.92
CA LEU A 387 -6.72 -9.76 -16.19
C LEU A 387 -8.02 -10.56 -16.11
N SER A 388 -8.51 -10.79 -14.89
CA SER A 388 -9.65 -11.67 -14.59
C SER A 388 -10.99 -10.95 -14.34
N HIS A 389 -11.01 -9.62 -14.28
CA HIS A 389 -12.15 -8.81 -13.85
C HIS A 389 -12.22 -7.51 -14.66
N ASP A 390 -13.42 -6.93 -14.75
CA ASP A 390 -13.71 -5.75 -15.59
C ASP A 390 -14.10 -4.49 -14.80
N SER A 391 -14.26 -4.64 -13.48
CA SER A 391 -14.64 -3.58 -12.54
C SER A 391 -13.76 -3.59 -11.30
N ASP A 392 -13.50 -2.42 -10.74
CA ASP A 392 -12.81 -2.28 -9.46
C ASP A 392 -13.65 -2.91 -8.33
N PRO A 393 -13.09 -3.78 -7.49
CA PRO A 393 -13.84 -4.54 -6.49
C PRO A 393 -14.43 -3.69 -5.36
N ILE A 394 -13.97 -2.44 -5.19
CA ILE A 394 -14.39 -1.56 -4.10
C ILE A 394 -15.48 -0.61 -4.57
N THR A 395 -15.23 0.10 -5.67
CA THR A 395 -16.15 1.08 -6.23
C THR A 395 -17.22 0.45 -7.11
N ALA A 396 -17.02 -0.81 -7.55
CA ALA A 396 -17.84 -1.51 -8.54
C ALA A 396 -17.92 -0.78 -9.90
N VAL A 397 -17.05 0.20 -10.14
CA VAL A 397 -16.97 0.96 -11.39
C VAL A 397 -16.07 0.22 -12.38
N SER A 398 -16.37 0.32 -13.68
CA SER A 398 -15.53 -0.27 -14.74
C SER A 398 -14.08 0.21 -14.64
N LEU A 399 -13.13 -0.71 -14.86
CA LEU A 399 -11.69 -0.37 -14.87
C LEU A 399 -11.35 0.71 -15.89
N MET A 400 -12.07 0.76 -17.02
CA MET A 400 -11.89 1.79 -18.06
C MET A 400 -12.30 3.21 -17.63
N ALA A 401 -13.00 3.35 -16.50
CA ALA A 401 -13.37 4.64 -15.95
C ALA A 401 -12.16 5.38 -15.35
N TYR A 402 -11.02 4.71 -15.18
CA TYR A 402 -9.76 5.31 -14.74
C TYR A 402 -8.68 5.07 -15.80
N PRO A 403 -7.71 5.98 -15.97
CA PRO A 403 -6.59 5.71 -16.88
C PRO A 403 -5.73 4.56 -16.33
N LEU A 404 -5.05 3.83 -17.23
CA LEU A 404 -4.12 2.73 -16.85
C LEU A 404 -3.09 3.15 -15.78
N THR A 405 -2.63 4.40 -15.82
CA THR A 405 -1.66 4.96 -14.87
C THR A 405 -2.21 5.20 -13.46
N SER A 406 -3.52 5.02 -13.25
CA SER A 406 -4.14 5.02 -11.92
C SER A 406 -4.05 3.66 -11.22
N PHE A 407 -3.53 2.63 -11.90
CA PHE A 407 -3.45 1.28 -11.37
C PHE A 407 -2.01 0.80 -11.25
N ILE A 408 -1.80 -0.15 -10.35
CA ILE A 408 -0.71 -1.12 -10.43
C ILE A 408 -1.29 -2.52 -10.59
N LEU A 409 -0.51 -3.43 -11.15
CA LEU A 409 -0.88 -4.84 -11.19
C LEU A 409 -0.63 -5.48 -9.82
N ALA A 410 -1.56 -6.28 -9.33
CA ALA A 410 -1.39 -7.10 -8.13
C ALA A 410 -0.29 -8.16 -8.35
N ASP A 411 0.31 -8.63 -7.26
CA ASP A 411 1.45 -9.58 -7.30
C ASP A 411 1.15 -10.83 -8.15
N ASP A 412 -0.07 -11.35 -8.02
CA ASP A 412 -0.62 -12.52 -8.74
C ASP A 412 -0.76 -12.29 -10.26
N GLY A 413 -0.68 -11.04 -10.72
CA GLY A 413 -0.80 -10.65 -12.11
C GLY A 413 -2.23 -10.67 -12.66
N THR A 414 -3.25 -10.95 -11.86
CA THR A 414 -4.64 -11.14 -12.34
C THR A 414 -5.55 -9.97 -12.03
N GLN A 415 -5.17 -9.14 -11.06
CA GLN A 415 -5.97 -8.00 -10.60
C GLN A 415 -5.25 -6.66 -10.77
N LEU A 416 -6.02 -5.59 -10.94
CA LEU A 416 -5.53 -4.22 -10.91
C LEU A 416 -5.89 -3.61 -9.55
N ILE A 417 -4.92 -2.95 -8.93
CA ILE A 417 -5.09 -2.24 -7.67
C ILE A 417 -5.27 -0.76 -8.01
N LEU A 418 -6.45 -0.22 -7.74
CA LEU A 418 -6.72 1.21 -7.96
C LEU A 418 -6.03 2.05 -6.87
N LEU A 419 -5.04 2.84 -7.27
CA LEU A 419 -4.20 3.59 -6.32
C LEU A 419 -4.97 4.69 -5.58
N THR A 420 -6.05 5.21 -6.17
CA THR A 420 -6.95 6.16 -5.50
C THR A 420 -7.59 5.53 -4.26
N ASN A 421 -7.93 4.24 -4.30
CA ASN A 421 -8.46 3.53 -3.13
C ASN A 421 -7.40 3.44 -2.03
N CYS A 422 -6.14 3.14 -2.39
CA CYS A 422 -5.02 3.11 -1.44
C CYS A 422 -4.77 4.48 -0.80
N VAL A 423 -4.84 5.58 -1.58
CA VAL A 423 -4.69 6.95 -1.07
C VAL A 423 -5.84 7.31 -0.13
N ASN A 424 -7.08 6.98 -0.49
CA ASN A 424 -8.24 7.23 0.36
C ASN A 424 -8.15 6.43 1.66
N HIS A 425 -7.70 5.17 1.58
CA HIS A 425 -7.43 4.35 2.76
C HIS A 425 -6.34 4.98 3.64
N HIS A 426 -5.27 5.51 3.05
CA HIS A 426 -4.24 6.24 3.80
C HIS A 426 -4.79 7.49 4.50
N LYS A 427 -5.64 8.27 3.83
CA LYS A 427 -6.26 9.46 4.44
C LYS A 427 -7.15 9.11 5.63
N THR A 428 -7.90 8.02 5.54
CA THR A 428 -8.86 7.59 6.56
C THR A 428 -8.18 6.82 7.71
N HIS A 429 -7.35 5.83 7.37
CA HIS A 429 -6.78 4.86 8.31
C HIS A 429 -5.29 5.06 8.58
N GLY A 430 -4.62 5.96 7.87
CA GLY A 430 -3.19 6.22 8.05
C GLY A 430 -2.27 5.15 7.45
N THR A 431 -2.78 4.15 6.73
CA THR A 431 -1.99 3.08 6.08
C THR A 431 -2.24 3.04 4.56
N PHE A 432 -1.19 2.80 3.78
CA PHE A 432 -1.27 2.70 2.32
C PHE A 432 -1.35 1.23 1.89
N TYR A 433 -2.54 0.65 1.91
CA TYR A 433 -2.77 -0.79 1.73
C TYR A 433 -3.45 -1.12 0.40
N ASN A 434 -3.22 -2.34 -0.10
CA ASN A 434 -4.03 -2.95 -1.13
C ASN A 434 -5.43 -3.21 -0.56
N CYS A 435 -6.43 -2.54 -1.12
CA CYS A 435 -7.80 -2.58 -0.64
C CYS A 435 -8.69 -3.57 -1.43
N ASN A 436 -8.15 -4.26 -2.45
CA ASN A 436 -8.91 -5.24 -3.23
C ASN A 436 -9.44 -6.42 -2.39
N PRO A 437 -8.67 -6.99 -1.44
CA PRO A 437 -9.20 -8.04 -0.58
C PRO A 437 -10.24 -7.48 0.40
N GLN A 438 -11.15 -8.35 0.88
CA GLN A 438 -12.18 -7.98 1.85
C GLN A 438 -11.61 -7.28 3.11
N VAL A 439 -10.39 -7.65 3.49
CA VAL A 439 -9.62 -6.98 4.53
C VAL A 439 -8.38 -6.37 3.86
N PRO A 440 -8.23 -5.03 3.85
CA PRO A 440 -7.05 -4.38 3.30
C PRO A 440 -5.75 -4.95 3.87
N VAL A 441 -4.77 -5.17 2.99
CA VAL A 441 -3.47 -5.77 3.32
C VAL A 441 -2.31 -4.87 2.87
N PRO A 442 -1.15 -4.95 3.53
CA PRO A 442 0.06 -4.27 3.03
C PRO A 442 0.36 -4.66 1.59
N LEU A 443 0.92 -3.72 0.83
CA LEU A 443 1.44 -4.01 -0.50
C LEU A 443 2.55 -5.06 -0.40
N THR A 444 2.57 -5.99 -1.34
CA THR A 444 3.70 -6.92 -1.48
C THR A 444 4.94 -6.18 -1.96
N LEU A 445 6.14 -6.74 -1.75
CA LEU A 445 7.38 -6.16 -2.25
C LEU A 445 7.30 -5.84 -3.76
N LYS A 446 6.69 -6.73 -4.55
CA LYS A 446 6.55 -6.54 -6.00
C LYS A 446 5.60 -5.39 -6.34
N GLU A 447 4.48 -5.27 -5.62
CA GLU A 447 3.54 -4.15 -5.76
C GLU A 447 4.20 -2.81 -5.36
N GLU A 448 5.00 -2.79 -4.30
CA GLU A 448 5.78 -1.61 -3.91
C GLU A 448 6.78 -1.21 -5.00
N GLN A 449 7.46 -2.16 -5.63
CA GLN A 449 8.37 -1.86 -6.75
C GLN A 449 7.60 -1.28 -7.95
N ARG A 450 6.39 -1.78 -8.23
CA ARG A 450 5.52 -1.25 -9.29
C ARG A 450 5.08 0.18 -8.99
N LEU A 451 4.79 0.47 -7.72
CA LEU A 451 4.30 1.77 -7.27
C LEU A 451 5.30 2.91 -7.53
N LYS A 452 6.60 2.63 -7.50
CA LYS A 452 7.70 3.59 -7.75
C LYS A 452 7.58 4.36 -9.06
N PHE A 453 6.89 3.79 -10.04
CA PHE A 453 6.73 4.38 -11.37
C PHE A 453 5.44 5.19 -11.52
N THR A 454 4.69 5.37 -10.43
CA THR A 454 3.39 6.04 -10.44
C THR A 454 3.50 7.40 -9.77
N LYS A 455 2.61 8.33 -10.15
CA LYS A 455 2.48 9.63 -9.47
C LYS A 455 2.08 9.55 -7.99
N PHE A 456 1.61 8.38 -7.55
CA PHE A 456 1.17 8.12 -6.18
C PHE A 456 2.31 7.62 -5.29
N TYR A 457 3.52 7.42 -5.83
CA TYR A 457 4.66 6.98 -5.04
C TYR A 457 5.00 7.96 -3.92
N ASP A 458 4.86 9.26 -4.15
CA ASP A 458 5.08 10.28 -3.11
C ASP A 458 4.00 10.23 -2.00
N ASP A 459 2.77 9.83 -2.33
CA ASP A 459 1.73 9.59 -1.32
C ASP A 459 2.07 8.36 -0.47
N TYR A 460 2.58 7.30 -1.09
CA TYR A 460 3.07 6.11 -0.40
C TYR A 460 4.33 6.40 0.42
N LEU A 461 5.29 7.15 -0.10
CA LEU A 461 6.47 7.55 0.66
C LEU A 461 6.07 8.40 1.86
N ARG A 462 5.13 9.33 1.73
CA ARG A 462 4.61 10.08 2.88
C ARG A 462 3.86 9.18 3.87
N ALA A 463 3.15 8.18 3.37
CA ALA A 463 2.55 7.16 4.23
C ALA A 463 3.64 6.37 4.96
N GLU A 464 4.67 5.90 4.28
CA GLU A 464 5.74 5.08 4.85
C GLU A 464 6.89 5.89 5.46
N GLU A 465 6.86 7.23 5.38
CA GLU A 465 7.87 8.15 5.92
C GLU A 465 7.87 8.05 7.44
N GLY A 466 8.70 7.14 7.91
CA GLY A 466 8.88 6.76 9.29
C GLY A 466 10.22 6.07 9.44
N LYS A 467 11.30 6.80 9.14
CA LYS A 467 12.62 6.52 9.71
C LYS A 467 12.43 6.19 11.20
N SER A 468 12.90 5.01 11.62
CA SER A 468 13.05 4.54 12.99
C SER A 468 12.21 5.31 14.02
N THR A 469 11.02 4.81 14.36
CA THR A 469 10.27 5.36 15.50
C THR A 469 11.20 5.37 16.71
N PRO A 470 11.54 6.54 17.29
CA PRO A 470 12.58 6.61 18.31
C PRO A 470 12.15 5.80 19.53
N ALA A 471 13.08 5.11 20.18
CA ALA A 471 12.74 4.31 21.33
C ALA A 471 12.33 5.20 22.53
N ILE A 472 11.36 4.72 23.30
CA ILE A 472 10.91 5.32 24.57
C ILE A 472 11.41 4.50 25.76
N GLN A 473 11.41 5.12 26.95
CA GLN A 473 11.81 4.48 28.21
C GLN A 473 10.84 3.37 28.62
N LYS A 474 11.37 2.39 29.36
CA LYS A 474 10.57 1.31 29.96
C LYS A 474 9.48 1.85 30.89
N SER A 475 9.80 2.84 31.71
CA SER A 475 8.84 3.54 32.58
C SER A 475 7.66 4.14 31.82
N THR A 476 7.91 4.70 30.63
CA THR A 476 6.86 5.21 29.73
C THR A 476 5.94 4.09 29.24
N VAL A 477 6.50 2.95 28.86
CA VAL A 477 5.73 1.76 28.43
C VAL A 477 4.94 1.15 29.60
N GLU A 478 5.50 1.13 30.81
CA GLU A 478 4.81 0.66 32.02
C GLU A 478 3.64 1.59 32.40
N ALA A 479 3.81 2.91 32.28
CA ALA A 479 2.73 3.86 32.46
C ALA A 479 1.60 3.65 31.43
N LEU A 480 1.95 3.37 30.16
CA LEU A 480 0.98 2.98 29.13
C LEU A 480 0.29 1.65 29.48
N ALA A 481 1.00 0.66 30.00
CA ALA A 481 0.41 -0.61 30.42
C ALA A 481 -0.57 -0.42 31.59
N LYS A 482 -0.24 0.45 32.56
CA LYS A 482 -1.14 0.83 33.66
C LYS A 482 -2.40 1.50 33.12
N LEU A 483 -2.26 2.46 32.20
CA LEU A 483 -3.37 3.12 31.51
C LEU A 483 -4.27 2.09 30.82
N VAL A 484 -3.68 1.21 30.02
CA VAL A 484 -4.41 0.16 29.29
C VAL A 484 -5.15 -0.75 30.26
N ASN A 485 -4.52 -1.23 31.33
CA ASN A 485 -5.17 -2.13 32.28
C ASN A 485 -6.36 -1.50 33.01
N ALA A 486 -6.29 -0.20 33.30
CA ALA A 486 -7.35 0.54 33.96
C ALA A 486 -8.47 0.98 32.99
N ALA A 487 -8.14 1.33 31.75
CA ALA A 487 -9.11 1.87 30.78
C ALA A 487 -9.70 0.84 29.81
N LEU A 488 -9.10 -0.35 29.67
CA LEU A 488 -9.52 -1.37 28.72
C LEU A 488 -10.66 -2.23 29.31
N TYR A 489 -11.84 -2.14 28.68
CA TYR A 489 -13.00 -2.97 29.02
C TYR A 489 -13.41 -3.83 27.82
N PRO A 490 -13.09 -5.15 27.84
CA PRO A 490 -13.27 -6.03 26.68
C PRO A 490 -14.70 -6.07 26.13
N ASN A 491 -15.71 -5.91 26.99
CA ASN A 491 -17.12 -5.94 26.57
C ASN A 491 -17.52 -4.68 25.77
N GLY A 492 -16.97 -3.51 26.10
CA GLY A 492 -17.18 -2.27 25.33
C GLY A 492 -16.48 -2.31 23.97
N LEU A 493 -15.30 -2.96 23.91
CA LEU A 493 -14.50 -3.14 22.69
C LEU A 493 -15.09 -4.14 21.68
N ILE A 494 -15.73 -5.21 22.16
CA ILE A 494 -16.20 -6.31 21.31
C ILE A 494 -17.64 -6.09 20.81
N TYR A 495 -18.47 -5.36 21.57
CA TYR A 495 -19.91 -5.27 21.29
C TYR A 495 -20.43 -3.86 21.01
N GLY A 496 -19.57 -2.84 20.91
CA GLY A 496 -20.01 -1.45 20.71
C GLY A 496 -20.97 -0.97 21.80
N LYS A 497 -20.86 -1.54 23.01
CA LYS A 497 -21.69 -1.16 24.15
C LYS A 497 -21.04 0.00 24.90
N GLU A 498 -21.87 0.93 25.34
CA GLU A 498 -21.45 2.04 26.20
C GLU A 498 -20.81 1.51 27.49
N TYR A 499 -19.80 2.23 27.96
CA TYR A 499 -19.22 2.02 29.28
C TYR A 499 -20.32 2.04 30.34
N THR A 500 -20.23 1.18 31.36
CA THR A 500 -21.00 1.46 32.58
C THR A 500 -20.46 2.76 33.20
N PRO A 501 -21.29 3.54 33.93
CA PRO A 501 -20.84 4.77 34.57
C PRO A 501 -19.58 4.59 35.44
N LYS A 502 -19.46 3.43 36.11
CA LYS A 502 -18.29 3.08 36.92
C LYS A 502 -17.02 2.91 36.07
N GLU A 503 -17.12 2.17 34.96
CA GLU A 503 -15.99 1.93 34.06
C GLU A 503 -15.54 3.23 33.36
N SER A 504 -16.49 4.13 33.06
CA SER A 504 -16.19 5.45 32.49
C SER A 504 -15.37 6.30 33.46
N VAL A 505 -15.77 6.36 34.73
CA VAL A 505 -15.04 7.10 35.77
C VAL A 505 -13.64 6.51 35.99
N GLU A 506 -13.51 5.17 36.03
CA GLU A 506 -12.21 4.49 36.16
C GLU A 506 -11.28 4.80 34.97
N ALA A 507 -11.80 4.79 33.74
CA ALA A 507 -11.03 5.16 32.56
C ALA A 507 -10.60 6.63 32.59
N GLU A 508 -11.48 7.56 32.98
CA GLU A 508 -11.13 8.98 33.08
C GLU A 508 -10.05 9.25 34.12
N ILE A 509 -10.12 8.60 35.29
CA ILE A 509 -9.08 8.67 36.32
C ILE A 509 -7.74 8.17 35.75
N ALA A 510 -7.73 7.03 35.07
CA ALA A 510 -6.53 6.46 34.48
C ALA A 510 -5.89 7.39 33.43
N TYR A 511 -6.70 8.01 32.57
CA TYR A 511 -6.23 9.00 31.60
C TYR A 511 -5.73 10.28 32.27
N GLY A 512 -6.37 10.73 33.34
CA GLY A 512 -5.90 11.85 34.16
C GLY A 512 -4.53 11.58 34.78
N GLU A 513 -4.34 10.39 35.38
CA GLU A 513 -3.05 9.96 35.93
C GLU A 513 -1.97 9.88 34.86
N PHE A 514 -2.29 9.31 33.69
CA PHE A 514 -1.36 9.21 32.58
C PHE A 514 -1.00 10.58 32.01
N SER A 515 -1.96 11.49 31.88
CA SER A 515 -1.72 12.87 31.44
C SER A 515 -0.79 13.62 32.39
N GLU A 516 -0.97 13.46 33.71
CA GLU A 516 -0.05 14.02 34.70
C GLU A 516 1.35 13.41 34.62
N PHE A 517 1.45 12.10 34.36
CA PHE A 517 2.73 11.44 34.08
C PHE A 517 3.42 12.06 32.85
N VAL A 518 2.70 12.19 31.72
CA VAL A 518 3.22 12.77 30.47
C VAL A 518 3.68 14.22 30.66
N ARG A 519 2.96 15.02 31.47
CA ARG A 519 3.34 16.40 31.80
C ARG A 519 4.66 16.50 32.57
N LYS A 520 5.00 15.47 33.36
CA LYS A 520 6.24 15.38 34.15
C LYS A 520 7.40 14.75 33.38
N LEU A 521 7.17 14.21 32.18
CA LEU A 521 8.24 13.65 31.36
C LEU A 521 9.21 14.76 30.90
N PRO A 522 10.51 14.45 30.80
CA PRO A 522 11.45 15.26 30.04
C PRO A 522 10.94 15.53 28.61
N GLU A 523 11.24 16.72 28.08
CA GLU A 523 10.73 17.16 26.78
C GLU A 523 11.08 16.20 25.65
N ASP A 524 12.31 15.72 25.62
CA ASP A 524 12.82 14.76 24.64
C ASP A 524 12.07 13.41 24.73
N GLU A 525 11.78 12.92 25.93
CA GLU A 525 11.02 11.68 26.12
C GLU A 525 9.55 11.84 25.72
N ARG A 526 8.96 13.00 26.02
CA ARG A 526 7.60 13.35 25.61
C ARG A 526 7.46 13.42 24.10
N GLU A 527 8.40 14.05 23.40
CA GLU A 527 8.43 14.09 21.93
C GLU A 527 8.54 12.68 21.33
N ARG A 528 9.41 11.83 21.88
CA ARG A 528 9.55 10.43 21.44
C ARG A 528 8.27 9.62 21.66
N LEU A 529 7.58 9.84 22.77
CA LEU A 529 6.28 9.23 23.04
C LEU A 529 5.26 9.67 21.99
N TYR A 530 5.16 10.98 21.72
CA TYR A 530 4.22 11.54 20.76
C TYR A 530 4.46 11.07 19.32
N GLN A 531 5.71 10.79 18.96
CA GLN A 531 6.10 10.22 17.68
C GLN A 531 5.86 8.70 17.56
N GLN A 532 5.46 8.01 18.63
CA GLN A 532 5.17 6.59 18.57
C GLN A 532 4.02 6.31 17.61
N LYS A 533 4.34 5.68 16.47
CA LYS A 533 3.36 5.15 15.53
C LYS A 533 2.86 3.81 16.03
N ILE A 534 1.57 3.56 15.94
CA ILE A 534 0.92 2.32 16.35
C ILE A 534 0.13 1.80 15.16
N THR A 535 0.51 0.65 14.64
CA THR A 535 -0.20 -0.01 13.55
C THR A 535 -0.90 -1.24 14.10
N TRP A 536 -2.23 -1.29 14.00
CA TRP A 536 -3.02 -2.46 14.34
C TRP A 536 -4.11 -2.70 13.31
N ARG A 537 -4.05 -3.88 12.67
CA ARG A 537 -4.90 -4.21 11.51
C ARG A 537 -4.75 -3.16 10.41
N GLN A 538 -5.83 -2.45 10.09
CA GLN A 538 -5.90 -1.47 9.00
C GLN A 538 -5.50 -0.08 9.48
N ASP A 539 -5.54 0.18 10.78
CA ASP A 539 -5.39 1.51 11.33
C ASP A 539 -3.97 1.80 11.79
N ARG A 540 -3.52 3.03 11.55
CA ARG A 540 -2.28 3.58 12.07
C ARG A 540 -2.51 4.94 12.73
N PHE A 541 -2.16 5.01 14.01
CA PHE A 541 -2.25 6.23 14.81
C PHE A 541 -0.90 6.60 15.40
N THR A 542 -0.70 7.88 15.70
CA THR A 542 0.37 8.31 16.62
C THR A 542 -0.19 8.46 18.02
N VAL A 543 0.63 8.28 19.06
CA VAL A 543 0.20 8.57 20.43
C VAL A 543 -0.25 10.03 20.58
N ALA A 544 0.40 10.97 19.88
CA ALA A 544 -0.02 12.37 19.85
C ALA A 544 -1.47 12.54 19.35
N LYS A 545 -1.81 11.89 18.23
CA LYS A 545 -3.16 11.92 17.67
C LYS A 545 -4.18 11.31 18.63
N ILE A 546 -3.86 10.14 19.19
CA ILE A 546 -4.73 9.48 20.19
C ILE A 546 -5.03 10.40 21.37
N LEU A 547 -4.01 11.05 21.94
CA LEU A 547 -4.21 11.94 23.08
C LEU A 547 -5.01 13.20 22.69
N PHE A 548 -4.77 13.76 21.51
CA PHE A 548 -5.52 14.90 20.98
C PHE A 548 -7.00 14.57 20.75
N ASP A 549 -7.30 13.45 20.11
CA ASP A 549 -8.67 13.02 19.79
C ASP A 549 -9.48 12.75 21.08
N ILE A 550 -8.82 12.28 22.14
CA ILE A 550 -9.43 12.08 23.46
C ILE A 550 -9.67 13.40 24.22
N GLN A 551 -8.78 14.39 24.05
CA GLN A 551 -8.79 15.66 24.80
C GLN A 551 -9.67 16.77 24.19
N THR A 552 -10.00 16.70 22.89
CA THR A 552 -10.65 17.79 22.17
C THR A 552 -12.17 17.90 22.36
N GLY A 553 -12.82 16.90 22.95
CA GLY A 553 -14.26 16.94 23.27
C GLY A 553 -14.56 17.83 24.48
N LYS A 554 -15.40 18.86 24.33
CA LYS A 554 -15.66 19.85 25.39
C LYS A 554 -16.71 19.42 26.42
N SER A 555 -17.44 18.32 26.20
CA SER A 555 -18.34 17.71 27.20
C SER A 555 -18.70 16.26 26.81
N HIS A 556 -19.39 15.52 27.70
CA HIS A 556 -19.95 14.18 27.40
C HIS A 556 -21.09 14.18 26.37
N GLU A 557 -21.61 15.36 26.00
CA GLU A 557 -22.70 15.53 25.04
C GLU A 557 -22.19 15.86 23.62
N ASP A 558 -20.87 16.04 23.47
CA ASP A 558 -20.25 16.41 22.22
C ASP A 558 -20.01 15.16 21.35
N SER A 559 -20.77 15.01 20.26
CA SER A 559 -20.65 13.90 19.30
C SER A 559 -19.26 13.74 18.65
N ALA A 560 -18.36 14.72 18.87
CA ALA A 560 -16.98 14.72 18.41
C ALA A 560 -15.98 14.09 19.41
N ARG A 561 -16.38 13.79 20.66
CA ARG A 561 -15.48 13.13 21.64
C ARG A 561 -15.45 11.64 21.35
N GLU A 562 -14.37 11.17 20.72
CA GLU A 562 -14.22 9.74 20.46
C GLU A 562 -14.02 8.93 21.76
N CYS A 563 -14.58 7.72 21.77
CA CYS A 563 -14.60 6.88 22.95
C CYS A 563 -13.20 6.38 23.34
N VAL A 564 -12.83 6.62 24.59
CA VAL A 564 -11.55 6.22 25.21
C VAL A 564 -11.21 4.73 25.00
N ALA A 565 -12.22 3.83 25.00
CA ALA A 565 -12.01 2.39 24.73
C ALA A 565 -11.38 2.13 23.37
N VAL A 566 -11.80 2.87 22.33
CA VAL A 566 -11.43 2.64 20.94
C VAL A 566 -9.93 2.78 20.78
N TYR A 567 -9.34 3.79 21.41
CA TYR A 567 -7.89 4.02 21.37
C TYR A 567 -7.08 3.16 22.34
N THR A 568 -7.69 2.71 23.44
CA THR A 568 -7.00 1.87 24.42
C THR A 568 -6.52 0.54 23.79
N LYS A 569 -7.21 0.00 22.77
CA LYS A 569 -6.73 -1.19 22.01
C LYS A 569 -5.44 -0.91 21.21
N HIS A 570 -5.30 0.30 20.66
CA HIS A 570 -4.08 0.70 19.94
C HIS A 570 -2.94 0.90 20.94
N LEU A 571 -3.20 1.56 22.08
CA LEU A 571 -2.20 1.67 23.14
C LEU A 571 -1.78 0.29 23.68
N ALA A 572 -2.70 -0.67 23.78
CA ALA A 572 -2.37 -2.06 24.12
C ALA A 572 -1.43 -2.72 23.09
N LYS A 573 -1.64 -2.46 21.79
CA LYS A 573 -0.73 -2.90 20.73
C LYS A 573 0.66 -2.28 20.89
N LEU A 574 0.76 -0.99 21.20
CA LEU A 574 2.06 -0.34 21.46
C LEU A 574 2.78 -0.98 22.65
N VAL A 575 2.06 -1.30 23.73
CA VAL A 575 2.64 -2.04 24.87
C VAL A 575 3.14 -3.41 24.43
N CYS A 576 2.37 -4.16 23.63
CA CYS A 576 2.79 -5.46 23.09
C CYS A 576 3.98 -5.34 22.12
N ASP A 577 4.12 -4.20 21.44
CA ASP A 577 5.25 -3.94 20.53
C ASP A 577 6.57 -3.83 21.28
N TYR A 578 6.57 -3.24 22.47
CA TYR A 578 7.75 -3.17 23.34
C TYR A 578 7.90 -4.40 24.26
N ASN A 579 6.79 -4.94 24.77
CA ASN A 579 6.78 -6.08 25.68
C ASN A 579 5.59 -7.01 25.40
N PRO A 580 5.77 -8.02 24.52
CA PRO A 580 4.76 -9.03 24.26
C PRO A 580 4.32 -9.82 25.50
N GLN A 581 5.15 -9.88 26.55
CA GLN A 581 4.85 -10.59 27.79
C GLN A 581 4.22 -9.70 28.87
N ALA A 582 3.96 -8.42 28.57
CA ALA A 582 3.32 -7.51 29.52
C ALA A 582 2.00 -8.09 30.04
N GLU A 583 1.80 -8.00 31.36
CA GLU A 583 0.58 -8.42 32.03
C GLU A 583 -0.55 -7.43 31.73
N LEU A 584 -1.26 -7.69 30.64
CA LEU A 584 -2.45 -6.95 30.25
C LEU A 584 -3.72 -7.75 30.61
N LYS A 585 -4.78 -7.04 31.01
CA LYS A 585 -6.13 -7.59 31.19
C LYS A 585 -6.51 -8.39 29.95
N LYS A 586 -7.02 -9.61 30.12
CA LYS A 586 -7.27 -10.53 29.00
C LYS A 586 -8.42 -10.04 28.11
N PHE A 587 -8.21 -10.06 26.80
CA PHE A 587 -9.23 -9.84 25.76
C PHE A 587 -8.90 -10.64 24.50
N ASN A 588 -9.90 -10.84 23.62
CA ASN A 588 -9.81 -11.75 22.49
C ASN A 588 -8.64 -11.45 21.53
N GLU A 589 -8.32 -10.18 21.31
CA GLU A 589 -7.27 -9.79 20.34
C GLU A 589 -5.85 -9.82 20.90
N LEU A 590 -5.67 -9.90 22.23
CA LEU A 590 -4.36 -9.81 22.88
C LEU A 590 -3.37 -10.85 22.37
N LYS A 591 -3.82 -12.09 22.15
CA LYS A 591 -2.97 -13.17 21.61
C LYS A 591 -2.44 -12.83 20.21
N HIS A 592 -3.28 -12.24 19.37
CA HIS A 592 -2.88 -11.80 18.03
C HIS A 592 -1.94 -10.60 18.10
N MET A 593 -2.21 -9.62 18.95
CA MET A 593 -1.32 -8.45 19.14
C MET A 593 0.10 -8.87 19.57
N ARG A 594 0.20 -9.86 20.46
CA ARG A 594 1.48 -10.43 20.90
C ARG A 594 2.22 -11.16 19.78
N ALA A 595 1.49 -11.93 18.96
CA ALA A 595 2.06 -12.65 17.83
C ALA A 595 2.58 -11.69 16.73
N PHE A 596 1.87 -10.59 16.49
CA PHE A 596 2.22 -9.55 15.51
C PHE A 596 2.89 -8.33 16.15
N SER A 597 3.66 -8.56 17.21
CA SER A 597 4.47 -7.51 17.84
C SER A 597 5.52 -6.97 16.86
N ALA A 598 5.67 -5.65 16.83
CA ALA A 598 6.72 -4.97 16.08
C ALA A 598 8.11 -5.12 16.73
N ARG A 599 8.21 -5.80 17.89
CA ARG A 599 9.48 -6.11 18.58
C ARG A 599 10.39 -4.89 18.77
N ARG A 600 9.81 -3.81 19.28
CA ARG A 600 10.52 -2.56 19.61
C ARG A 600 11.38 -2.73 20.85
N VAL A 601 12.46 -1.97 20.90
CA VAL A 601 13.38 -1.96 22.05
C VAL A 601 13.31 -0.65 22.81
N TYR A 602 13.53 -0.72 24.12
CA TYR A 602 13.53 0.45 24.98
C TYR A 602 14.73 1.38 24.70
N ARG A 603 14.57 2.63 25.08
CA ARG A 603 15.57 3.70 24.91
C ARG A 603 16.94 3.38 25.52
N SER A 604 16.99 2.60 26.60
CA SER A 604 18.25 2.14 27.21
C SER A 604 19.13 1.32 26.25
N TYR A 605 18.56 0.82 25.15
CA TYR A 605 19.22 0.04 24.12
C TYR A 605 19.46 0.83 22.82
N ASP A 606 19.28 2.15 22.81
CA ASP A 606 19.53 3.00 21.62
C ASP A 606 20.97 2.90 21.11
N GLY A 607 21.95 2.72 22.01
CA GLY A 607 23.36 2.58 21.66
C GLY A 607 23.81 1.19 21.21
N ILE A 608 22.88 0.23 21.07
CA ILE A 608 23.18 -1.14 20.65
C ILE A 608 22.44 -1.39 19.34
N ASP A 609 23.19 -1.55 18.25
CA ASP A 609 22.64 -1.93 16.94
C ASP A 609 22.42 -3.45 16.84
N GLU A 610 21.91 -3.89 15.69
CA GLU A 610 21.57 -5.29 15.42
C GLU A 610 22.83 -6.19 15.41
N GLU A 611 23.95 -5.69 14.88
CA GLU A 611 25.21 -6.42 14.79
C GLU A 611 25.83 -6.64 16.19
N GLU A 612 25.89 -5.58 16.99
CA GLU A 612 26.38 -5.63 18.36
C GLU A 612 25.46 -6.47 19.26
N ALA A 613 24.14 -6.38 19.10
CA ALA A 613 23.20 -7.25 19.83
C ALA A 613 23.41 -8.73 19.48
N THR A 614 23.57 -9.04 18.20
CA THR A 614 23.89 -10.39 17.71
C THR A 614 25.19 -10.87 18.36
N ARG A 615 26.26 -10.07 18.30
CA ARG A 615 27.55 -10.40 18.93
C ARG A 615 27.38 -10.73 20.41
N ARG A 616 26.66 -9.90 21.17
CA ARG A 616 26.43 -10.11 22.61
C ARG A 616 25.65 -11.40 22.89
N ILE A 617 24.59 -11.68 22.12
CA ILE A 617 23.81 -12.93 22.26
C ILE A 617 24.71 -14.15 22.03
N LEU A 618 25.51 -14.16 20.97
CA LEU A 618 26.40 -15.28 20.68
C LEU A 618 27.44 -15.47 21.78
N ILE A 619 28.01 -14.39 22.32
CA ILE A 619 28.95 -14.44 23.45
C ILE A 619 28.27 -14.97 24.72
N ILE A 620 27.04 -14.53 25.03
CA ILE A 620 26.28 -15.07 26.17
C ILE A 620 26.10 -16.58 26.00
N MET A 621 25.74 -17.04 24.80
CA MET A 621 25.53 -18.47 24.52
C MET A 621 26.81 -19.29 24.70
N VAL A 622 27.94 -18.84 24.13
CA VAL A 622 29.23 -19.49 24.31
C VAL A 622 29.62 -19.52 25.79
N SER A 623 29.53 -18.38 26.47
CA SER A 623 29.87 -18.28 27.89
C SER A 623 29.00 -19.19 28.75
N LEU A 624 27.69 -19.27 28.47
CA LEU A 624 26.76 -20.15 29.15
C LEU A 624 27.11 -21.65 28.97
N MET A 625 27.66 -22.02 27.81
CA MET A 625 28.07 -23.40 27.52
C MET A 625 29.47 -23.74 28.06
N THR A 626 30.30 -22.76 28.37
CA THR A 626 31.71 -23.00 28.78
C THR A 626 32.03 -22.63 30.22
N HIS A 627 31.23 -21.77 30.86
CA HIS A 627 31.45 -21.35 32.25
C HIS A 627 31.09 -22.46 33.23
N GLN A 628 31.94 -22.69 34.24
CA GLN A 628 31.75 -23.74 35.24
C GLN A 628 30.91 -23.21 36.41
N PHE A 629 29.59 -23.25 36.27
CA PHE A 629 28.68 -22.73 37.31
C PHE A 629 28.69 -23.58 38.58
N ASN A 630 28.94 -22.92 39.72
CA ASN A 630 28.76 -23.53 41.03
C ASN A 630 27.26 -23.67 41.36
N CYS A 631 26.67 -24.85 41.09
CA CYS A 631 25.23 -25.09 41.28
C CYS A 631 24.93 -26.02 42.47
N VAL A 632 24.01 -25.61 43.36
CA VAL A 632 23.46 -26.45 44.44
C VAL A 632 22.65 -27.61 43.85
N LEU A 633 22.76 -28.82 44.43
CA LEU A 633 22.20 -30.08 43.89
C LEU A 633 20.70 -30.00 43.51
N ALA A 634 19.88 -29.25 44.25
CA ALA A 634 18.43 -29.16 44.05
C ALA A 634 17.99 -28.18 42.93
N GLY A 635 18.90 -27.67 42.10
CA GLY A 635 18.60 -26.66 41.07
C GLY A 635 19.47 -26.73 39.80
N ARG A 636 20.04 -27.91 39.50
CA ARG A 636 20.90 -28.15 38.32
C ARG A 636 20.07 -28.48 37.09
N TYR A 637 20.37 -27.81 35.98
CA TYR A 637 19.81 -28.09 34.65
C TYR A 637 20.95 -28.50 33.73
N ASN A 638 20.79 -29.61 33.01
CA ASN A 638 21.76 -30.04 32.01
C ASN A 638 21.37 -29.44 30.66
N LEU A 639 22.23 -28.59 30.11
CA LEU A 639 22.09 -28.08 28.76
C LEU A 639 22.90 -28.93 27.81
N SER A 640 22.34 -29.20 26.63
CA SER A 640 23.04 -29.86 25.54
C SER A 640 22.93 -29.00 24.28
N LEU A 641 24.07 -28.69 23.67
CA LEU A 641 24.15 -28.03 22.38
C LEU A 641 25.15 -28.78 21.52
N TRP A 642 24.66 -29.41 20.45
CA TRP A 642 25.43 -30.28 19.58
C TRP A 642 26.15 -31.39 20.38
N ASP A 643 27.48 -31.39 20.39
CA ASP A 643 28.34 -32.35 21.07
C ASP A 643 28.91 -31.84 22.41
N SER A 644 28.43 -30.69 22.89
CA SER A 644 28.84 -30.10 24.18
C SER A 644 27.66 -30.06 25.16
N SER A 645 27.96 -30.24 26.44
CA SER A 645 26.98 -30.15 27.53
C SER A 645 27.52 -29.34 28.69
N ASN A 646 26.66 -28.58 29.36
CA ASN A 646 27.03 -27.83 30.56
C ASN A 646 25.94 -27.91 31.65
N LEU A 647 26.37 -27.87 32.91
CA LEU A 647 25.46 -27.82 34.06
C LEU A 647 25.26 -26.36 34.47
N VAL A 648 24.01 -25.90 34.44
CA VAL A 648 23.65 -24.51 34.72
C VAL A 648 22.55 -24.39 35.79
N THR A 649 22.33 -23.16 36.24
CA THR A 649 21.19 -22.80 37.10
C THR A 649 19.89 -22.66 36.28
N LYS A 650 18.74 -22.57 36.96
CA LYS A 650 17.45 -22.30 36.32
C LYS A 650 17.48 -21.06 35.41
N THR A 651 18.06 -19.96 35.88
CA THR A 651 18.22 -18.72 35.09
C THR A 651 19.06 -18.97 33.84
N GLY A 652 20.13 -19.77 33.95
CA GLY A 652 20.91 -20.20 32.78
C GLY A 652 20.09 -21.02 31.78
N SER A 653 19.20 -21.91 32.25
CA SER A 653 18.30 -22.66 31.38
C SER A 653 17.26 -21.77 30.68
N GLU A 654 16.73 -20.77 31.38
CA GLU A 654 15.79 -19.78 30.81
C GLU A 654 16.49 -18.93 29.73
N LEU A 655 17.74 -18.51 29.97
CA LEU A 655 18.58 -17.82 28.99
C LEU A 655 18.84 -18.68 27.75
N PHE A 656 19.24 -19.94 27.96
CA PHE A 656 19.51 -20.88 26.87
C PHE A 656 18.28 -21.04 25.96
N ALA A 657 17.11 -21.28 26.55
CA ALA A 657 15.88 -21.48 25.79
C ALA A 657 15.53 -20.26 24.93
N ALA A 658 15.62 -19.05 25.50
CA ALA A 658 15.33 -17.80 24.79
C ALA A 658 16.30 -17.56 23.61
N ILE A 659 17.60 -17.84 23.81
CA ILE A 659 18.62 -17.66 22.77
C ILE A 659 18.51 -18.74 21.69
N ASP A 660 18.38 -20.01 22.07
CA ASP A 660 18.29 -21.13 21.14
C ASP A 660 17.07 -21.01 20.21
N GLU A 661 15.91 -20.59 20.73
CA GLU A 661 14.72 -20.33 19.92
C GLU A 661 14.96 -19.21 18.89
N ALA A 662 15.61 -18.11 19.30
CA ALA A 662 15.92 -17.01 18.40
C ALA A 662 16.89 -17.41 17.28
N LEU A 663 17.89 -18.23 17.60
CA LEU A 663 18.89 -18.71 16.65
C LEU A 663 18.31 -19.72 15.65
N LYS A 664 17.45 -20.63 16.10
CA LYS A 664 16.76 -21.61 15.24
C LYS A 664 15.80 -20.94 14.24
N ASN A 665 15.11 -19.89 14.67
CA ASN A 665 14.15 -19.18 13.85
C ASN A 665 14.79 -18.14 12.90
N GLY A 666 16.13 -17.96 12.95
CA GLY A 666 16.85 -17.05 12.05
C GLY A 666 16.35 -15.60 12.11
N THR A 667 15.95 -15.12 13.28
CA THR A 667 15.22 -13.85 13.37
C THR A 667 16.13 -12.64 13.17
N ASN A 668 15.74 -11.70 12.31
CA ASN A 668 16.42 -10.39 12.13
C ASN A 668 16.13 -9.38 13.27
N ASN A 669 15.79 -9.87 14.47
CA ASN A 669 15.36 -9.06 15.62
C ASN A 669 16.18 -9.40 16.89
N MET A 670 17.45 -9.73 16.73
CA MET A 670 18.41 -10.00 17.80
C MET A 670 18.53 -8.83 18.77
N ARG A 671 18.40 -7.57 18.32
CA ARG A 671 18.34 -6.41 19.23
C ARG A 671 17.19 -6.50 20.22
N PHE A 672 16.02 -6.94 19.76
CA PHE A 672 14.87 -7.18 20.63
C PHE A 672 15.07 -8.38 21.55
N VAL A 673 15.63 -9.48 21.04
CA VAL A 673 15.92 -10.68 21.84
C VAL A 673 16.88 -10.33 22.99
N TYR A 674 17.95 -9.57 22.69
CA TYR A 674 18.91 -9.11 23.70
C TYR A 674 18.24 -8.23 24.76
N ALA A 675 17.47 -7.22 24.34
CA ALA A 675 16.73 -6.37 25.27
C ALA A 675 15.73 -7.17 26.13
N SER A 676 15.02 -8.13 25.54
CA SER A 676 14.08 -9.00 26.26
C SER A 676 14.78 -9.88 27.29
N ILE A 677 15.93 -10.48 26.94
CA ILE A 677 16.75 -11.26 27.88
C ILE A 677 17.20 -10.39 29.06
N MET A 678 17.67 -9.18 28.77
CA MET A 678 18.11 -8.24 29.80
C MET A 678 16.97 -7.87 30.75
N GLU A 679 15.81 -7.47 30.21
CA GLU A 679 14.70 -6.93 31.00
C GLU A 679 13.84 -8.00 31.68
N ASN A 680 13.71 -9.19 31.10
CA ASN A 680 12.80 -10.24 31.58
C ASN A 680 13.52 -11.36 32.33
N ILE A 681 14.84 -11.53 32.15
CA ILE A 681 15.61 -12.62 32.76
C ILE A 681 16.72 -12.06 33.66
N ILE A 682 17.67 -11.28 33.11
CA ILE A 682 18.90 -10.91 33.83
C ILE A 682 18.65 -9.87 34.93
N ILE A 683 18.02 -8.74 34.60
CA ILE A 683 17.75 -7.67 35.58
C ILE A 683 16.83 -8.19 36.71
N PRO A 684 15.69 -8.87 36.42
CA PRO A 684 14.86 -9.44 37.47
C PRO A 684 15.60 -10.47 38.32
N ALA A 685 16.43 -11.32 37.70
CA ALA A 685 17.24 -12.27 38.45
C ALA A 685 18.13 -11.54 39.46
N LEU A 686 18.85 -10.50 39.06
CA LEU A 686 19.76 -9.74 39.92
C LEU A 686 19.06 -8.96 41.05
N GLN A 687 17.76 -8.67 40.91
CA GLN A 687 16.95 -7.95 41.90
C GLN A 687 16.15 -8.88 42.83
N ASP A 688 16.14 -10.19 42.60
CA ASP A 688 15.36 -11.13 43.42
C ASP A 688 16.03 -11.37 44.79
N GLU A 689 15.57 -10.63 45.80
CA GLU A 689 16.03 -10.74 47.20
C GLU A 689 15.38 -11.88 47.98
N ARG A 690 14.53 -12.72 47.35
CA ARG A 690 13.90 -13.85 48.06
C ARG A 690 14.96 -14.81 48.59
N VAL A 691 14.92 -15.07 49.90
CA VAL A 691 15.87 -15.91 50.66
C VAL A 691 16.18 -17.26 49.97
N ARG A 692 15.16 -17.91 49.39
CA ARG A 692 15.32 -19.19 48.68
C ARG A 692 16.13 -19.06 47.37
N THR A 693 16.00 -17.96 46.65
CA THR A 693 16.74 -17.67 45.41
C THR A 693 18.19 -17.32 45.74
N VAL A 694 18.42 -16.54 46.81
CA VAL A 694 19.75 -16.17 47.30
C VAL A 694 20.55 -17.39 47.78
N ILE A 695 19.90 -18.37 48.44
CA ILE A 695 20.55 -19.61 48.89
C ILE A 695 20.88 -20.56 47.72
N LEU A 696 20.06 -20.57 46.66
CA LEU A 696 20.24 -21.47 45.52
C LEU A 696 21.18 -20.91 44.44
N ARG A 697 21.41 -19.60 44.40
CA ARG A 697 22.32 -18.95 43.45
C ARG A 697 23.68 -18.71 44.09
N SER A 698 24.73 -19.30 43.52
CA SER A 698 26.10 -19.07 43.99
C SER A 698 26.55 -17.64 43.69
N ALA A 699 27.52 -17.15 44.48
CA ALA A 699 28.18 -15.86 44.25
C ALA A 699 28.75 -15.75 42.82
N ASP A 700 29.31 -16.86 42.31
CA ASP A 700 29.82 -16.99 40.94
C ASP A 700 28.74 -16.73 39.87
N THR A 701 27.55 -17.31 40.02
CA THR A 701 26.45 -17.06 39.07
C THR A 701 25.99 -15.60 39.11
N ASN A 702 26.00 -14.99 40.30
CA ASN A 702 25.63 -13.57 40.44
C ASN A 702 26.67 -12.65 39.79
N GLU A 703 27.96 -12.94 39.96
CA GLU A 703 29.06 -12.22 39.32
C GLU A 703 28.99 -12.35 37.79
N TRP A 704 28.70 -13.54 37.27
CA TRP A 704 28.50 -13.76 35.84
C TRP A 704 27.31 -12.98 35.28
N LEU A 705 26.16 -12.95 35.97
CA LEU A 705 25.02 -12.13 35.54
C LEU A 705 25.33 -10.63 35.58
N GLN A 706 26.10 -10.18 36.58
CA GLN A 706 26.56 -8.79 36.65
C GLN A 706 27.52 -8.45 35.49
N SER A 707 28.38 -9.38 35.07
CA SER A 707 29.31 -9.17 33.96
C SER A 707 28.58 -9.02 32.61
N VAL A 708 27.45 -9.74 32.44
CA VAL A 708 26.56 -9.53 31.29
C VAL A 708 25.89 -8.16 31.38
N LYS A 709 25.37 -7.78 32.55
CA LYS A 709 24.63 -6.52 32.74
C LYS A 709 25.49 -5.28 32.56
N ASN A 710 26.69 -5.26 33.13
CA ASN A 710 27.60 -4.11 33.05
C ASN A 710 28.43 -4.10 31.75
N GLY A 711 28.32 -5.14 30.92
CA GLY A 711 29.00 -5.25 29.64
C GLY A 711 30.43 -5.80 29.70
N SER A 712 30.99 -6.05 30.89
CA SER A 712 32.36 -6.53 31.06
C SER A 712 32.61 -7.92 30.43
N LEU A 713 31.56 -8.74 30.27
CA LEU A 713 31.65 -10.00 29.51
C LEU A 713 32.01 -9.76 28.03
N PHE A 714 31.65 -8.60 27.48
CA PHE A 714 31.77 -8.28 26.06
C PHE A 714 33.00 -7.45 25.71
N ASP A 715 33.74 -6.98 26.73
CA ASP A 715 34.89 -6.09 26.60
C ASP A 715 36.13 -6.78 25.99
N SER A 716 37.17 -5.98 25.73
CA SER A 716 38.39 -6.31 24.98
C SER A 716 39.23 -7.50 25.51
N ASN A 717 38.90 -8.06 26.68
CA ASN A 717 39.40 -9.36 27.16
C ASN A 717 38.69 -10.54 26.47
N ARG A 718 38.52 -10.45 25.16
CA ARG A 718 37.78 -11.40 24.31
C ARG A 718 38.32 -12.83 24.49
N THR A 719 37.40 -13.78 24.66
CA THR A 719 37.63 -15.23 24.54
C THR A 719 36.88 -15.84 23.36
N ALA A 720 36.03 -15.07 22.69
CA ALA A 720 35.31 -15.48 21.49
C ALA A 720 35.68 -14.59 20.29
N PHE A 721 35.86 -15.21 19.12
CA PHE A 721 36.41 -14.59 17.92
C PHE A 721 35.67 -15.10 16.67
N ASP A 722 35.82 -14.38 15.57
CA ASP A 722 35.39 -14.88 14.26
C ASP A 722 36.15 -16.19 13.94
N PRO A 723 35.45 -17.28 13.56
CA PRO A 723 36.06 -18.55 13.17
C PRO A 723 37.19 -18.42 12.12
N LYS A 724 37.05 -17.49 11.17
CA LYS A 724 38.07 -17.24 10.15
C LYS A 724 39.35 -16.68 10.75
N ILE A 725 39.23 -15.76 11.71
CA ILE A 725 40.38 -15.19 12.44
C ILE A 725 41.07 -16.29 13.26
N LEU A 726 40.29 -17.14 13.93
CA LEU A 726 40.83 -18.27 14.70
C LEU A 726 41.69 -19.17 13.82
N ILE A 727 41.17 -19.58 12.66
CA ILE A 727 41.88 -20.49 11.75
C ILE A 727 43.18 -19.85 11.24
N VAL A 728 43.16 -18.58 10.82
CA VAL A 728 44.35 -17.88 10.30
C VAL A 728 45.43 -17.77 11.37
N VAL A 729 45.10 -17.19 12.52
CA VAL A 729 46.07 -16.90 13.58
C VAL A 729 46.61 -18.18 14.21
N LEU A 730 45.74 -19.18 14.42
CA LEU A 730 46.17 -20.45 15.00
C LEU A 730 47.02 -21.27 14.02
N SER A 731 46.75 -21.21 12.72
CA SER A 731 47.60 -21.87 11.71
C SER A 731 49.04 -21.32 11.76
N ASP A 732 49.21 -20.01 11.83
CA ASP A 732 50.54 -19.39 11.94
C ASP A 732 51.22 -19.71 13.27
N LEU A 733 50.45 -19.76 14.36
CA LEU A 733 50.95 -20.16 15.68
C LEU A 733 51.43 -21.60 15.71
N ALA A 734 50.74 -22.52 15.03
CA ALA A 734 51.12 -23.93 14.96
C ALA A 734 52.46 -24.15 14.26
N ILE A 735 52.81 -23.28 13.30
CA ILE A 735 54.12 -23.27 12.63
C ILE A 735 55.20 -22.71 13.57
N GLN A 736 54.90 -21.59 14.24
CA GLN A 736 55.88 -20.89 15.08
C GLN A 736 56.16 -21.59 16.43
N LYS A 737 55.22 -22.39 16.93
CA LYS A 737 55.29 -23.06 18.24
C LYS A 737 54.97 -24.56 18.08
N PRO A 738 55.97 -25.39 17.72
CA PRO A 738 55.78 -26.83 17.50
C PRO A 738 55.15 -27.58 18.68
N GLU A 739 55.38 -27.12 19.91
CA GLU A 739 54.82 -27.68 21.14
C GLU A 739 53.29 -27.52 21.23
N LEU A 740 52.72 -26.49 20.59
CA LEU A 740 51.28 -26.23 20.55
C LEU A 740 50.58 -26.91 19.35
N ARG A 741 51.38 -27.27 18.34
CA ARG A 741 50.93 -27.69 17.02
C ARG A 741 49.88 -28.79 17.07
N LYS A 742 50.10 -29.86 17.84
CA LYS A 742 49.16 -30.99 17.93
C LYS A 742 47.76 -30.57 18.38
N ASN A 743 47.68 -29.73 19.42
CA ASN A 743 46.40 -29.27 19.98
C ASN A 743 45.71 -28.28 19.04
N ILE A 744 46.49 -27.40 18.40
CA ILE A 744 45.97 -26.42 17.45
C ILE A 744 45.48 -27.10 16.17
N GLU A 745 46.26 -28.03 15.59
CA GLU A 745 45.86 -28.75 14.37
C GLU A 745 44.54 -29.50 14.59
N HIS A 746 44.38 -30.16 15.74
CA HIS A 746 43.14 -30.85 16.08
C HIS A 746 41.94 -29.89 16.16
N PHE A 747 42.11 -28.72 16.80
CA PHE A 747 41.08 -27.69 16.81
C PHE A 747 40.74 -27.17 15.40
N ILE A 748 41.76 -26.90 14.57
CA ILE A 748 41.54 -26.43 13.20
C ILE A 748 40.76 -27.48 12.41
N GLU A 749 41.09 -28.77 12.51
CA GLU A 749 40.30 -29.84 11.88
C GLU A 749 38.84 -29.83 12.31
N GLU A 750 38.57 -29.71 13.63
CA GLU A 750 37.21 -29.64 14.17
C GLU A 750 36.46 -28.38 13.70
N ALA A 751 37.15 -27.23 13.64
CA ALA A 751 36.58 -25.98 13.16
C ALA A 751 36.24 -26.04 11.67
N LEU A 752 37.13 -26.60 10.85
CA LEU A 752 36.91 -26.81 9.41
C LEU A 752 35.76 -27.78 9.17
N HIS A 753 35.70 -28.91 9.90
CA HIS A 753 34.56 -29.83 9.84
C HIS A 753 33.26 -29.16 10.29
N THR A 754 33.29 -28.25 11.26
CA THR A 754 32.09 -27.50 11.67
C THR A 754 31.63 -26.53 10.59
N LEU A 755 32.56 -25.91 9.85
CA LEU A 755 32.26 -24.98 8.75
C LEU A 755 31.68 -25.67 7.51
N THR A 756 31.80 -27.00 7.38
CA THR A 756 31.22 -27.78 6.25
C THR A 756 29.80 -28.24 6.51
N GLN A 757 29.30 -28.13 7.74
CA GLN A 757 27.98 -28.65 8.10
C GLN A 757 26.87 -27.73 7.62
N ASP A 758 25.77 -28.33 7.14
CA ASP A 758 24.57 -27.61 6.70
C ASP A 758 23.75 -27.11 7.90
N GLN A 759 24.28 -26.10 8.59
CA GLN A 759 23.70 -25.46 9.76
C GLN A 759 23.77 -23.94 9.61
N ASN A 760 22.95 -23.20 10.37
CA ASN A 760 23.00 -21.74 10.36
C ASN A 760 24.38 -21.24 10.83
N ASN A 761 24.94 -20.24 10.14
CA ASN A 761 26.20 -19.56 10.47
C ASN A 761 26.37 -19.20 11.96
N TYR A 762 25.30 -18.83 12.67
CA TYR A 762 25.38 -18.53 14.10
C TYR A 762 25.69 -19.77 14.96
N GLN A 763 25.11 -20.92 14.63
CA GLN A 763 25.36 -22.17 15.35
C GLN A 763 26.78 -22.68 15.08
N ILE A 764 27.24 -22.56 13.83
CA ILE A 764 28.64 -22.80 13.45
C ILE A 764 29.57 -21.92 14.29
N TRP A 765 29.29 -20.61 14.36
CA TRP A 765 30.09 -19.66 15.14
C TRP A 765 30.15 -20.04 16.62
N ILE A 766 29.01 -20.41 17.23
CA ILE A 766 28.93 -20.81 18.63
C ILE A 766 29.76 -22.07 18.89
N ARG A 767 29.58 -23.13 18.09
CA ARG A 767 30.33 -24.37 18.32
C ARG A 767 31.83 -24.17 18.18
N VAL A 768 32.28 -23.49 17.13
CA VAL A 768 33.72 -23.23 16.94
C VAL A 768 34.28 -22.50 18.16
N ASN A 769 33.55 -21.52 18.71
CA ASN A 769 34.00 -20.80 19.90
C ASN A 769 33.93 -21.63 21.19
N ILE A 770 32.97 -22.54 21.34
CA ILE A 770 32.95 -23.51 22.46
C ILE A 770 34.20 -24.39 22.40
N LYS A 771 34.52 -24.97 21.23
CA LYS A 771 35.73 -25.78 21.03
C LYS A 771 37.01 -24.97 21.23
N PHE A 772 36.99 -23.70 20.88
CA PHE A 772 38.12 -22.81 21.12
C PHE A 772 38.36 -22.59 22.61
N VAL A 773 37.30 -22.42 23.42
CA VAL A 773 37.45 -22.34 24.88
C VAL A 773 37.98 -23.66 25.46
N GLU A 774 37.50 -24.81 24.97
CA GLU A 774 38.04 -26.14 25.34
C GLU A 774 39.54 -26.24 25.02
N LEU A 775 39.98 -25.75 23.86
CA LEU A 775 41.41 -25.64 23.51
C LEU A 775 42.16 -24.77 24.52
N LEU A 776 41.66 -23.57 24.84
CA LEU A 776 42.31 -22.67 25.80
C LEU A 776 42.47 -23.33 27.18
N THR A 777 41.51 -24.13 27.63
CA THR A 777 41.61 -24.90 28.87
C THR A 777 42.73 -25.94 28.80
N ARG A 778 42.88 -26.65 27.67
CA ARG A 778 43.97 -27.62 27.45
C ARG A 778 45.35 -26.97 27.37
N LEU A 779 45.44 -25.72 26.90
CA LEU A 779 46.69 -24.96 26.78
C LEU A 779 47.23 -24.44 28.12
N GLY A 780 46.44 -24.43 29.18
CA GLY A 780 46.88 -24.02 30.52
C GLY A 780 47.50 -22.63 30.55
N THR A 781 48.77 -22.51 30.95
CA THR A 781 49.51 -21.24 31.05
C THR A 781 49.81 -20.59 29.69
N GLN A 782 49.77 -21.35 28.60
CA GLN A 782 50.08 -20.86 27.25
C GLN A 782 48.89 -20.13 26.59
N LYS A 783 47.71 -20.15 27.22
CA LYS A 783 46.48 -19.55 26.67
C LYS A 783 46.60 -18.04 26.43
N GLU A 784 47.29 -17.31 27.31
CA GLU A 784 47.40 -15.84 27.19
C GLU A 784 48.24 -15.41 26.00
N ASP A 785 49.23 -16.21 25.59
CA ASP A 785 50.00 -15.92 24.38
C ASP A 785 49.14 -16.04 23.11
N VAL A 786 48.24 -17.03 23.09
CA VAL A 786 47.29 -17.22 21.98
C VAL A 786 46.28 -16.08 21.94
N LEU A 787 45.69 -15.74 23.09
CA LEU A 787 44.73 -14.64 23.21
C LEU A 787 45.36 -13.29 22.86
N ARG A 788 46.61 -13.03 23.26
CA ARG A 788 47.33 -11.79 22.92
C ARG A 788 47.48 -11.64 21.41
N LYS A 789 47.85 -12.72 20.69
CA LYS A 789 47.96 -12.68 19.22
C LYS A 789 46.60 -12.47 18.55
N LEU A 790 45.56 -13.18 18.99
CA LEU A 790 44.21 -13.04 18.43
C LEU A 790 43.65 -11.63 18.63
N ARG A 791 43.86 -11.02 19.81
CA ARG A 791 43.41 -9.66 20.10
C ARG A 791 44.15 -8.59 19.28
N ALA A 792 45.41 -8.84 18.92
CA ALA A 792 46.21 -7.93 18.09
C ALA A 792 45.95 -8.08 16.58
N TYR A 793 45.31 -9.17 16.16
CA TYR A 793 45.15 -9.50 14.76
C TYR A 793 43.91 -8.87 14.14
N LYS A 794 44.07 -8.26 12.96
CA LYS A 794 42.98 -7.80 12.09
C LYS A 794 43.08 -8.54 10.76
N LEU A 795 41.97 -9.14 10.33
CA LEU A 795 41.93 -9.83 9.04
C LEU A 795 41.92 -8.78 7.92
N GLU A 796 43.04 -8.67 7.19
CA GLU A 796 43.21 -7.68 6.11
C GLU A 796 42.42 -8.05 4.86
N SER A 797 42.21 -9.34 4.61
CA SER A 797 41.50 -9.85 3.43
C SER A 797 40.85 -11.20 3.69
N PRO A 798 39.59 -11.43 3.25
CA PRO A 798 38.97 -12.75 3.25
C PRO A 798 39.77 -13.81 2.48
N HIS A 799 40.57 -13.41 1.49
CA HIS A 799 41.42 -14.32 0.71
C HIS A 799 42.48 -15.02 1.56
N LEU A 800 43.01 -14.33 2.57
CA LEU A 800 44.04 -14.90 3.45
C LEU A 800 43.52 -16.08 4.27
N PHE A 801 42.25 -16.05 4.67
CA PHE A 801 41.61 -17.19 5.31
C PHE A 801 41.64 -18.42 4.40
N TYR A 802 41.26 -18.26 3.14
CA TYR A 802 41.22 -19.34 2.17
C TYR A 802 42.61 -19.90 1.83
N GLU A 803 43.62 -19.04 1.74
CA GLU A 803 45.02 -19.46 1.59
C GLU A 803 45.49 -20.31 2.78
N LYS A 804 45.20 -19.88 4.02
CA LYS A 804 45.57 -20.64 5.23
C LYS A 804 44.87 -21.98 5.32
N VAL A 805 43.61 -22.06 4.89
CA VAL A 805 42.88 -23.34 4.78
C VAL A 805 43.56 -24.25 3.76
N PHE A 806 43.88 -23.74 2.57
CA PHE A 806 44.58 -24.49 1.53
C PHE A 806 45.91 -25.04 2.04
N ASP A 807 46.71 -24.19 2.68
CA ASP A 807 48.01 -24.54 3.27
C ASP A 807 47.90 -25.62 4.33
N PHE A 808 46.92 -25.48 5.21
CA PHE A 808 46.64 -26.45 6.27
C PHE A 808 46.29 -27.82 5.68
N LEU A 809 45.38 -27.86 4.70
CA LEU A 809 44.97 -29.11 4.05
C LEU A 809 46.14 -29.77 3.31
N LEU A 810 46.96 -28.98 2.60
CA LEU A 810 48.15 -29.46 1.92
C LEU A 810 49.16 -30.06 2.92
N TYR A 811 49.39 -29.36 4.03
CA TYR A 811 50.25 -29.84 5.11
C TYR A 811 49.77 -31.19 5.66
N ARG A 812 48.46 -31.34 5.96
CA ARG A 812 47.90 -32.60 6.46
C ARG A 812 48.04 -33.76 5.46
N CYS A 813 47.89 -33.46 4.16
CA CYS A 813 48.10 -34.45 3.10
C CYS A 813 49.54 -34.95 3.02
N VAL A 814 50.52 -34.05 3.12
CA VAL A 814 51.94 -34.42 3.11
C VAL A 814 52.32 -35.16 4.39
N TYR A 815 51.86 -34.68 5.55
CA TYR A 815 52.11 -35.30 6.85
C TYR A 815 51.65 -36.77 6.87
N GLN A 816 50.42 -37.03 6.44
CA GLN A 816 49.87 -38.40 6.49
C GLN A 816 50.56 -39.34 5.49
N LYS A 817 50.89 -38.88 4.28
CA LYS A 817 51.64 -39.68 3.31
C LYS A 817 53.00 -40.08 3.89
N LEU A 818 53.75 -39.13 4.43
CA LEU A 818 55.08 -39.41 4.96
C LEU A 818 55.02 -40.32 6.20
N LYS A 819 54.00 -40.14 7.06
CA LYS A 819 53.70 -41.05 8.18
C LYS A 819 53.43 -42.49 7.72
N ASN A 820 52.66 -42.68 6.64
CA ASN A 820 52.36 -43.99 6.08
C ASN A 820 53.58 -44.63 5.39
N GLN A 821 54.49 -43.82 4.82
CA GLN A 821 55.69 -44.30 4.13
C GLN A 821 56.85 -44.68 5.07
N HIS A 822 56.96 -44.04 6.25
CA HIS A 822 58.15 -44.16 7.12
C HIS A 822 57.90 -44.92 8.44
N GLY A 823 56.76 -45.59 8.60
CA GLY A 823 56.55 -46.52 9.73
C GLY A 823 56.64 -45.87 11.13
N GLY A 824 56.23 -44.61 11.28
CA GLY A 824 56.02 -43.96 12.58
C GLY A 824 57.25 -43.61 13.44
N PHE A 825 58.46 -44.00 13.07
CA PHE A 825 59.67 -43.82 13.90
C PHE A 825 60.47 -42.53 13.63
N PHE A 826 60.32 -41.89 12.46
CA PHE A 826 60.97 -40.62 12.14
C PHE A 826 59.93 -39.51 11.99
N THR A 827 60.17 -38.32 12.57
CA THR A 827 59.42 -37.10 12.25
C THR A 827 59.70 -36.74 10.79
N PRO A 828 58.71 -36.87 9.89
CA PRO A 828 58.95 -36.59 8.49
C PRO A 828 59.18 -35.09 8.27
N ASP A 829 60.07 -34.74 7.33
CA ASP A 829 60.27 -33.35 6.90
C ASP A 829 59.10 -32.89 6.01
N VAL A 830 57.98 -32.62 6.68
CA VAL A 830 56.71 -32.25 6.05
C VAL A 830 56.81 -30.88 5.38
N GLU A 831 57.63 -29.97 5.91
CA GLU A 831 57.80 -28.63 5.36
C GLU A 831 58.50 -28.67 4.00
N HIS A 832 59.54 -29.50 3.85
CA HIS A 832 60.16 -29.74 2.54
C HIS A 832 59.17 -30.33 1.54
N GLY A 833 58.31 -31.26 1.97
CA GLY A 833 57.28 -31.85 1.13
C GLY A 833 56.19 -30.85 0.70
N VAL A 834 55.72 -30.00 1.62
CA VAL A 834 54.75 -28.93 1.33
C VAL A 834 55.33 -27.91 0.36
N GLN A 835 56.57 -27.44 0.59
CA GLN A 835 57.22 -26.46 -0.28
C GLN A 835 57.48 -27.03 -1.69
N THR A 836 57.85 -28.31 -1.78
CA THR A 836 58.02 -28.99 -3.07
C THR A 836 56.73 -29.03 -3.87
N ILE A 837 55.59 -29.28 -3.21
CA ILE A 837 54.29 -29.28 -3.90
C ILE A 837 53.86 -27.85 -4.26
N LYS A 838 54.02 -26.87 -3.35
CA LYS A 838 53.71 -25.46 -3.64
C LYS A 838 54.49 -24.92 -4.86
N ASN A 839 55.80 -25.17 -4.91
CA ASN A 839 56.66 -24.75 -6.03
C ASN A 839 56.21 -25.36 -7.37
N LYS A 840 55.54 -26.53 -7.35
CA LYS A 840 55.03 -27.22 -8.54
C LYS A 840 53.61 -26.82 -8.94
N LEU A 841 52.79 -26.38 -7.98
CA LEU A 841 51.41 -25.94 -8.21
C LEU A 841 51.32 -24.49 -8.75
N GLY A 842 52.34 -23.66 -8.48
CA GLY A 842 52.32 -22.23 -8.82
C GLY A 842 51.36 -21.43 -7.93
N ASP A 843 51.21 -20.12 -8.20
CA ASP A 843 50.29 -19.25 -7.46
C ASP A 843 48.83 -19.62 -7.75
N VAL A 844 48.15 -20.21 -6.76
CA VAL A 844 46.72 -20.54 -6.83
C VAL A 844 45.91 -19.24 -6.68
N LYS A 845 45.35 -18.74 -7.78
CA LYS A 845 44.49 -17.55 -7.77
C LYS A 845 43.01 -17.91 -7.58
N PHE A 846 42.40 -17.37 -6.54
CA PHE A 846 40.94 -17.42 -6.31
C PHE A 846 40.30 -16.21 -7.00
N ASN A 847 39.77 -16.41 -8.21
CA ASN A 847 39.47 -15.31 -9.15
C ASN A 847 38.02 -14.80 -9.10
N ASN A 848 37.07 -15.54 -8.53
CA ASN A 848 35.64 -15.19 -8.51
C ASN A 848 34.99 -15.29 -7.11
N LEU A 849 33.89 -14.57 -6.90
CA LEU A 849 33.09 -14.59 -5.66
C LEU A 849 32.53 -15.98 -5.31
N ASP A 850 32.26 -16.84 -6.31
CA ASP A 850 31.82 -18.23 -6.10
C ASP A 850 32.93 -19.13 -5.52
N ASP A 851 34.20 -18.79 -5.74
CA ASP A 851 35.36 -19.45 -5.12
C ASP A 851 35.54 -19.02 -3.65
N LEU A 852 34.87 -17.94 -3.21
CA LEU A 852 34.93 -17.38 -1.86
C LEU A 852 33.88 -17.99 -0.92
N SER A 853 33.61 -19.28 -1.08
CA SER A 853 32.93 -20.12 -0.09
C SER A 853 33.87 -21.23 0.35
N PHE A 854 33.67 -21.77 1.57
CA PHE A 854 34.51 -22.88 2.06
C PHE A 854 34.45 -24.10 1.12
N ASN A 855 33.26 -24.40 0.58
CA ASN A 855 33.05 -25.43 -0.43
C ASN A 855 33.74 -25.08 -1.76
N GLY A 856 33.76 -23.80 -2.16
CA GLY A 856 34.50 -23.31 -3.32
C GLY A 856 36.00 -23.54 -3.20
N VAL A 857 36.59 -23.29 -2.02
CA VAL A 857 38.01 -23.57 -1.76
C VAL A 857 38.33 -25.05 -1.78
N LEU A 858 37.48 -25.89 -1.19
CA LEU A 858 37.67 -27.35 -1.25
C LEU A 858 37.52 -27.90 -2.66
N LYS A 859 36.57 -27.37 -3.44
CA LYS A 859 36.42 -27.68 -4.86
C LYS A 859 37.64 -27.24 -5.66
N LYS A 860 38.15 -26.03 -5.42
CA LYS A 860 39.36 -25.51 -6.06
C LYS A 860 40.60 -26.33 -5.68
N PHE A 861 40.71 -26.73 -4.41
CA PHE A 861 41.77 -27.63 -3.93
C PHE A 861 41.73 -28.97 -4.64
N SER A 862 40.55 -29.57 -4.76
CA SER A 862 40.32 -30.80 -5.53
C SER A 862 40.66 -30.61 -7.02
N GLU A 863 40.23 -29.53 -7.65
CA GLU A 863 40.53 -29.21 -9.07
C GLU A 863 42.04 -29.06 -9.32
N VAL A 864 42.74 -28.31 -8.46
CA VAL A 864 44.19 -28.07 -8.55
C VAL A 864 44.95 -29.39 -8.39
N ILE A 865 44.62 -30.22 -7.39
CA ILE A 865 45.26 -31.53 -7.19
C ILE A 865 44.93 -32.52 -8.33
N ASN A 866 43.72 -32.48 -8.88
CA ASN A 866 43.29 -33.35 -10.00
C ASN A 866 43.93 -32.96 -11.35
N SER A 867 44.38 -31.71 -11.50
CA SER A 867 44.93 -31.17 -12.75
C SER A 867 46.43 -31.46 -12.97
N ASN A 868 47.15 -31.91 -11.93
CA ASN A 868 48.59 -32.15 -11.99
C ASN A 868 48.92 -33.65 -11.84
N ALA A 869 49.58 -34.21 -12.86
CA ALA A 869 49.89 -35.64 -12.94
C ALA A 869 50.79 -36.15 -11.80
N GLU A 870 51.64 -35.29 -11.22
CA GLU A 870 52.54 -35.66 -10.12
C GLU A 870 51.87 -35.59 -8.74
N THR A 871 50.79 -34.80 -8.58
CA THR A 871 49.99 -34.76 -7.34
C THR A 871 48.90 -35.83 -7.32
N SER A 872 48.62 -36.49 -8.45
CA SER A 872 47.65 -37.59 -8.58
C SER A 872 47.89 -38.76 -7.61
N GLN A 873 49.15 -39.00 -7.20
CA GLN A 873 49.51 -40.01 -6.19
C GLN A 873 48.95 -39.72 -4.78
N HIS A 874 48.50 -38.48 -4.52
CA HIS A 874 47.88 -38.07 -3.25
C HIS A 874 46.34 -38.17 -3.28
N ARG A 875 45.75 -38.49 -4.45
CA ARG A 875 44.30 -38.50 -4.72
C ARG A 875 43.49 -39.46 -3.86
N PRO A 876 43.90 -40.73 -3.64
CA PRO A 876 43.10 -41.66 -2.83
C PRO A 876 42.97 -41.22 -1.37
N PHE A 877 44.07 -40.70 -0.81
CA PHE A 877 44.06 -40.14 0.55
C PHE A 877 43.26 -38.85 0.63
N LEU A 878 43.35 -37.98 -0.38
CA LEU A 878 42.62 -36.73 -0.41
C LEU A 878 41.10 -36.98 -0.39
N ASN A 879 40.64 -37.87 -1.25
CA ASN A 879 39.23 -38.27 -1.29
C ASN A 879 38.82 -38.90 0.05
N GLU A 880 39.64 -39.81 0.59
CA GLU A 880 39.38 -40.41 1.90
C GLU A 880 39.34 -39.37 3.04
N TYR A 881 40.22 -38.38 3.05
CA TYR A 881 40.27 -37.35 4.09
C TYR A 881 39.10 -36.38 3.96
N ILE A 882 38.77 -35.93 2.75
CA ILE A 882 37.63 -35.05 2.50
C ILE A 882 36.30 -35.78 2.81
N GLU A 883 36.16 -37.04 2.39
CA GLU A 883 34.95 -37.84 2.59
C GLU A 883 34.82 -38.34 4.03
N LYS A 884 35.88 -38.90 4.65
CA LYS A 884 35.81 -39.51 5.99
C LYS A 884 36.09 -38.55 7.14
N LYS A 885 36.86 -37.47 6.94
CA LYS A 885 37.24 -36.55 8.02
C LYS A 885 36.55 -35.19 7.92
N LEU A 886 36.22 -34.71 6.72
CA LEU A 886 35.49 -33.44 6.53
C LEU A 886 34.01 -33.65 6.14
N SER A 887 33.59 -34.91 5.94
CA SER A 887 32.22 -35.33 5.66
C SER A 887 31.62 -34.68 4.40
N LEU A 888 32.41 -34.55 3.34
CA LEU A 888 31.98 -33.93 2.07
C LEU A 888 31.99 -34.94 0.92
N GLU A 889 30.89 -35.01 0.18
CA GLU A 889 30.83 -35.73 -1.10
C GLU A 889 31.53 -34.89 -2.19
N ILE A 890 32.63 -35.41 -2.73
CA ILE A 890 33.26 -34.81 -3.91
C ILE A 890 32.41 -35.22 -5.12
N PRO A 891 31.83 -34.29 -5.90
CA PRO A 891 31.12 -34.67 -7.10
C PRO A 891 32.09 -35.38 -8.04
N GLU A 892 31.87 -36.67 -8.29
CA GLU A 892 32.61 -37.41 -9.30
C GLU A 892 32.43 -36.66 -10.63
N LYS A 893 33.55 -36.22 -11.23
CA LYS A 893 33.51 -35.85 -12.65
C LYS A 893 33.06 -37.10 -13.41
N THR A 894 31.86 -37.06 -13.96
CA THR A 894 31.37 -38.02 -14.94
C THR A 894 32.43 -38.15 -16.03
N ALA A 895 33.11 -39.29 -16.04
CA ALA A 895 34.06 -39.65 -17.07
C ALA A 895 33.33 -40.06 -18.35
N HIS A 896 32.48 -39.20 -18.92
CA HIS A 896 31.85 -39.44 -20.23
C HIS A 896 31.49 -38.13 -20.95
N SER A 897 32.41 -37.65 -21.80
CA SER A 897 32.13 -37.14 -23.16
C SER A 897 33.36 -36.45 -23.75
N LEU A 898 34.38 -37.23 -24.10
CA LEU A 898 35.40 -36.84 -25.09
C LEU A 898 35.55 -38.02 -26.05
N ALA A 899 34.52 -38.20 -26.88
CA ALA A 899 34.62 -38.94 -28.12
C ALA A 899 33.61 -38.34 -29.10
N LEU A 900 34.14 -37.96 -30.26
CA LEU A 900 33.51 -37.63 -31.54
C LEU A 900 33.52 -36.15 -31.98
N TYR A 901 34.16 -35.99 -33.15
CA TYR A 901 34.38 -34.83 -34.03
C TYR A 901 35.51 -33.87 -33.60
N SER A 902 36.76 -34.08 -34.03
CA SER A 902 37.19 -34.10 -35.43
C SER A 902 38.11 -35.26 -35.84
N SER A 903 37.55 -36.26 -36.53
CA SER A 903 37.74 -36.55 -37.97
C SER A 903 36.70 -37.58 -38.39
#